data_AF-A0ABD1IRR1-F1
#
_entry.id   AF-A0ABD1IRR1-F1
#
_cell.length_a   1.000
_cell.length_b   1.000
_cell.length_c   1.000
_cell.angle_alpha   90.00
_cell.angle_beta   90.00
_cell.angle_gamma   90.00
#
_symmetry.space_group_name_H-M   'P 1'
#
loop_
_entity.id
_entity.type
_entity.pdbx_description
1 polymer ?
#
loop_
_entity_poly.entity_id
_entity_poly.type
_entity_poly.pdbx_seq_one_letter_code
_entity_poly.pdbx_strand_id
1 'polypeptide(L)'
;MGAVITRLRKRGKNKKAKSKKKGKRVISKKGGVTPQSSKRRPKESTGRRRSNGTQTNQTKQRKPLTEVFTNTSDERPGESTPKNDKEEEVEPVGTRLNDSQRSKKTSTRGRKSNGAQRSQKGHLVEKRPLNDICTKTEDTTDAGQISDNNVQQRGTKLRASQRSKKGSIRRRKSSRKLKKHLFPSPAVFSEIDAHVIKTGEELRRKRIFSVKAITQAITVGAVTDLQKLRAIWIWLCHNIEYDVSGYLGFTEKITSPERVIETGRGVCCGYSSLCQQMCSEVGVECREVTGHSKGASYRPGVDSQATESNHAWNAVNLRGHWYLLDSCWGAGNADLAKRLFTKCYKEFYFLTDPEKFISSHYPDNPEWQLLRQPVTLEEFQKMVQKTSMFFQLELTLHHPRHFLIVTENGESTISMTFPEPLEFSYKICQRSGSQSKVLNSSAALLTVTETHMKLQLRPPTRGTFDVTVYAKTANTSGDYPEVCNFLMDCPSPSSLENFPENPSQSWGLGQNAKSLGLKPCQYEAEILLDSGSFEMVLQTTRPLMMLCQLSHKNLDKSQAKRCITTQSEPDQLSCHVLCPYIGYYHLAVFVKDCESDGTTYNPAGNFLLHCRAGALISINKLFPPDLSNDCGPGNSTLKVGLINFSHTRALINTQNGQCNITFRNQNGLNLSAALSREERQQPKYPISRYVLLSCDEQEVTVSVALPEAGVYRLSLFGGSANQTNLSHICDFVLRNHWDGGWPPFPLSYSTWNEGCVLYEPSAGLLEPMSKVRFCVKVRRAKEVIVIGQNHTKLTRNQESQMWEGEVLTATVPHLKLAASFPGKANGMLDILLCFDVLKTPNGMR
;
A
#
# COMPACT_ATOMS: atom_id res chain seq x y z
N MET A 1 -38.13 -17.24 35.82
CA MET A 1 -38.78 -18.24 34.95
C MET A 1 -37.74 -18.70 33.92
N GLY A 2 -37.66 -19.92 33.40
CA GLY A 2 -38.37 -21.19 33.67
C GLY A 2 -37.52 -22.34 33.06
N ALA A 3 -37.77 -23.61 33.40
CA ALA A 3 -36.89 -24.75 33.06
C ALA A 3 -37.39 -25.62 31.87
N VAL A 4 -36.85 -26.85 31.72
CA VAL A 4 -37.24 -27.96 30.78
C VAL A 4 -36.64 -27.79 29.36
N ILE A 5 -36.06 -28.77 28.61
CA ILE A 5 -35.80 -30.25 28.66
C ILE A 5 -34.25 -30.49 28.66
N THR A 6 -33.54 -31.51 29.20
CA THR A 6 -33.80 -32.81 29.90
C THR A 6 -33.55 -34.15 29.14
N ARG A 7 -32.29 -34.65 29.16
CA ARG A 7 -31.78 -36.06 29.01
C ARG A 7 -31.67 -36.76 27.63
N LEU A 8 -30.55 -37.50 27.46
CA LEU A 8 -30.55 -38.97 27.24
C LEU A 8 -29.22 -39.61 27.71
N ARG A 9 -29.22 -40.87 28.20
CA ARG A 9 -28.02 -41.57 28.73
C ARG A 9 -28.24 -43.09 28.86
N LYS A 10 -27.19 -43.90 28.56
CA LYS A 10 -27.14 -45.39 28.63
C LYS A 10 -27.94 -46.07 27.47
N ARG A 11 -27.73 -47.36 27.12
CA ARG A 11 -27.18 -48.51 27.89
C ARG A 11 -26.63 -49.62 26.95
N GLY A 12 -25.58 -50.34 27.36
CA GLY A 12 -25.10 -51.58 26.70
C GLY A 12 -23.95 -52.25 27.48
N LYS A 13 -23.93 -53.58 27.60
CA LYS A 13 -22.93 -54.38 28.35
C LYS A 13 -22.84 -55.83 27.80
N ASN A 14 -21.62 -56.39 27.64
CA ASN A 14 -21.18 -57.74 28.06
C ASN A 14 -19.80 -58.09 27.44
N LYS A 15 -18.75 -58.40 28.22
CA LYS A 15 -18.30 -59.72 28.76
C LYS A 15 -17.69 -60.71 27.72
N LYS A 16 -16.36 -60.91 27.71
CA LYS A 16 -15.68 -62.17 28.18
C LYS A 16 -14.12 -62.20 28.03
N ALA A 17 -13.47 -62.59 29.13
CA ALA A 17 -12.21 -63.33 29.38
C ALA A 17 -11.10 -63.64 28.32
N LYS A 18 -9.85 -63.44 28.80
CA LYS A 18 -8.64 -64.31 28.76
C LYS A 18 -8.04 -64.82 27.42
N SER A 19 -6.73 -64.52 27.24
CA SER A 19 -5.72 -65.49 26.72
C SER A 19 -4.30 -65.15 27.23
N LYS A 20 -3.36 -66.12 27.20
CA LYS A 20 -1.92 -66.01 27.60
C LYS A 20 -1.04 -66.93 26.75
N LYS A 21 0.11 -66.44 26.26
CA LYS A 21 1.39 -67.14 25.90
C LYS A 21 2.45 -66.04 25.65
N LYS A 22 3.73 -66.05 26.10
CA LYS A 22 4.86 -67.03 26.11
C LYS A 22 5.38 -67.35 24.68
N GLY A 23 6.69 -67.40 24.35
CA GLY A 23 7.96 -67.16 25.10
C GLY A 23 8.73 -65.89 24.61
N LYS A 24 9.92 -65.47 25.08
CA LYS A 24 11.19 -66.13 25.54
C LYS A 24 11.97 -66.90 24.46
N ARG A 25 13.33 -66.94 24.40
CA ARG A 25 14.47 -66.05 24.83
C ARG A 25 15.81 -66.76 24.43
N VAL A 26 16.95 -66.04 24.40
CA VAL A 26 18.37 -66.55 24.28
C VAL A 26 18.66 -67.11 22.85
N ILE A 27 19.88 -67.20 22.27
CA ILE A 27 21.24 -67.55 22.76
C ILE A 27 22.37 -66.65 22.21
N SER A 28 23.49 -66.61 22.94
CA SER A 28 24.76 -65.89 22.72
C SER A 28 25.77 -66.56 21.76
N LYS A 29 26.81 -65.83 21.31
CA LYS A 29 28.21 -66.01 21.80
C LYS A 29 29.21 -64.94 21.29
N LYS A 30 30.44 -64.97 21.84
CA LYS A 30 31.55 -64.02 21.62
C LYS A 30 32.60 -64.57 20.62
N GLY A 31 33.38 -63.65 20.03
CA GLY A 31 34.71 -63.87 19.42
C GLY A 31 34.96 -62.87 18.26
N GLY A 32 36.11 -62.22 18.07
CA GLY A 32 37.35 -62.12 18.88
C GLY A 32 38.62 -62.44 18.08
N VAL A 33 39.54 -61.48 17.91
CA VAL A 33 41.00 -61.55 17.60
C VAL A 33 41.52 -60.16 17.11
N THR A 34 42.84 -59.94 17.14
CA THR A 34 43.62 -58.68 17.01
C THR A 34 44.80 -58.90 16.01
N PRO A 35 45.85 -58.06 15.82
CA PRO A 35 46.07 -56.59 16.01
C PRO A 35 46.87 -55.89 14.84
N GLN A 36 47.29 -54.61 15.03
CA GLN A 36 48.51 -53.95 14.46
C GLN A 36 48.60 -53.71 12.93
N SER A 37 49.38 -52.76 12.36
CA SER A 37 50.16 -51.56 12.83
C SER A 37 50.28 -50.56 11.62
N SER A 38 50.87 -49.34 11.64
CA SER A 38 52.03 -48.78 12.37
C SER A 38 52.18 -47.23 12.25
N LYS A 39 53.09 -46.65 13.08
CA LYS A 39 53.87 -45.37 12.93
C LYS A 39 53.13 -44.05 12.55
N ARG A 40 52.97 -43.06 13.45
CA ARG A 40 53.92 -41.97 13.85
C ARG A 40 54.25 -40.96 12.71
N ARG A 41 53.76 -39.70 12.73
CA ARG A 41 54.22 -38.46 13.46
C ARG A 41 55.47 -37.78 12.83
N PRO A 42 55.72 -36.44 12.97
CA PRO A 42 54.95 -35.35 13.63
C PRO A 42 54.66 -34.11 12.71
N LYS A 43 53.59 -33.32 12.94
CA LYS A 43 53.46 -31.98 13.59
C LYS A 43 54.15 -30.74 12.93
N GLU A 44 53.37 -29.64 12.94
CA GLU A 44 53.79 -28.22 13.13
C GLU A 44 54.47 -27.44 11.96
N SER A 45 54.28 -26.12 11.78
CA SER A 45 53.58 -25.10 12.61
C SER A 45 52.96 -23.90 11.82
N THR A 46 52.47 -22.90 12.58
CA THR A 46 51.65 -21.72 12.24
C THR A 46 52.34 -20.53 11.57
N GLY A 47 51.58 -19.69 10.82
CA GLY A 47 51.91 -18.28 10.50
C GLY A 47 51.24 -17.80 9.19
N ARG A 48 50.33 -16.81 9.05
CA ARG A 48 49.92 -15.55 9.73
C ARG A 48 50.55 -14.29 9.10
N ARG A 49 49.71 -13.25 8.83
CA ARG A 49 49.99 -11.88 8.27
C ARG A 49 50.04 -11.81 6.71
N ARG A 50 49.23 -10.95 6.06
CA ARG A 50 49.39 -9.49 5.68
C ARG A 50 50.31 -9.29 4.44
N SER A 51 50.15 -8.30 3.55
CA SER A 51 49.15 -7.21 3.36
C SER A 51 49.41 -6.44 2.04
N ASN A 52 48.45 -5.58 1.61
CA ASN A 52 48.54 -4.64 0.47
C ASN A 52 48.57 -5.39 -0.89
N GLY A 53 48.28 -4.83 -2.08
CA GLY A 53 48.25 -3.49 -2.69
C GLY A 53 48.56 -3.74 -4.20
N THR A 54 48.35 -2.87 -5.19
CA THR A 54 47.91 -1.46 -5.29
C THR A 54 47.30 -1.25 -6.71
N GLN A 55 46.66 -0.11 -6.98
CA GLN A 55 46.13 0.23 -8.31
C GLN A 55 47.22 0.73 -9.31
N THR A 56 47.10 0.34 -10.59
CA THR A 56 47.43 1.15 -11.81
C THR A 56 46.65 0.53 -12.98
N ASN A 57 45.72 1.17 -13.70
CA ASN A 57 45.74 2.40 -14.54
C ASN A 57 46.65 2.32 -15.79
N GLN A 58 46.07 2.14 -17.00
CA GLN A 58 46.11 3.10 -18.13
C GLN A 58 45.46 2.58 -19.45
N THR A 59 44.74 3.48 -20.16
CA THR A 59 44.46 3.66 -21.61
C THR A 59 44.58 2.51 -22.66
N LYS A 60 43.85 2.46 -23.80
CA LYS A 60 43.57 3.58 -24.77
C LYS A 60 42.50 3.24 -25.86
N GLN A 61 41.62 4.21 -26.17
CA GLN A 61 40.98 4.59 -27.47
C GLN A 61 40.23 3.60 -28.43
N ARG A 62 38.94 3.93 -28.68
CA ARG A 62 38.19 4.06 -29.98
C ARG A 62 38.08 2.84 -30.95
N LYS A 63 36.88 2.23 -31.14
CA LYS A 63 35.74 2.58 -32.06
C LYS A 63 35.87 1.99 -33.49
N PRO A 64 34.76 1.77 -34.27
CA PRO A 64 33.43 1.24 -33.92
C PRO A 64 32.84 0.26 -35.00
N LEU A 65 31.62 -0.31 -34.77
CA LEU A 65 30.52 -0.65 -35.72
C LEU A 65 29.76 -1.96 -35.38
N THR A 66 28.47 -2.02 -35.80
CA THR A 66 27.57 -3.15 -36.23
C THR A 66 27.90 -4.63 -35.85
N GLU A 67 26.96 -5.55 -35.60
CA GLU A 67 25.49 -5.57 -35.81
C GLU A 67 24.73 -6.70 -35.06
N VAL A 68 23.39 -6.62 -35.05
CA VAL A 68 22.36 -7.68 -35.21
C VAL A 68 22.57 -9.12 -34.65
N PHE A 69 21.73 -9.46 -33.64
CA PHE A 69 20.99 -10.72 -33.42
C PHE A 69 21.60 -12.06 -32.91
N THR A 70 20.64 -12.89 -32.49
CA THR A 70 20.61 -14.36 -32.25
C THR A 70 21.17 -14.96 -30.95
N ASN A 71 20.32 -15.80 -30.35
CA ASN A 71 20.68 -16.79 -29.32
C ASN A 71 21.41 -17.97 -29.96
N THR A 72 22.20 -18.71 -29.17
CA THR A 72 21.86 -20.10 -28.82
C THR A 72 22.57 -20.59 -27.55
N SER A 73 22.10 -21.71 -27.04
CA SER A 73 22.54 -22.44 -25.85
C SER A 73 23.53 -23.56 -26.15
N ASP A 74 24.28 -23.99 -25.14
CA ASP A 74 25.03 -25.26 -25.06
C ASP A 74 24.94 -25.80 -23.61
N GLU A 75 24.91 -27.11 -23.31
CA GLU A 75 24.75 -28.32 -24.13
C GLU A 75 24.44 -29.52 -23.19
N ARG A 76 24.13 -30.70 -23.77
CA ARG A 76 24.43 -32.10 -23.32
C ARG A 76 23.25 -33.06 -23.07
N PRO A 77 23.40 -34.37 -23.40
CA PRO A 77 22.34 -35.07 -24.13
C PRO A 77 21.95 -36.47 -23.57
N GLY A 78 21.04 -37.15 -24.28
CA GLY A 78 20.78 -38.60 -24.16
C GLY A 78 19.96 -39.11 -25.35
N GLU A 79 20.38 -40.22 -25.96
CA GLU A 79 19.78 -40.78 -27.19
C GLU A 79 18.72 -41.87 -26.91
N SER A 80 17.72 -42.01 -27.80
CA SER A 80 17.41 -43.28 -28.51
C SER A 80 16.11 -43.19 -29.33
N THR A 81 16.06 -43.95 -30.43
CA THR A 81 14.95 -44.08 -31.41
C THR A 81 14.73 -45.59 -31.70
N PRO A 82 13.93 -46.07 -32.68
CA PRO A 82 12.86 -45.48 -33.52
C PRO A 82 11.57 -46.37 -33.59
N LYS A 83 10.74 -46.18 -34.64
CA LYS A 83 9.70 -47.09 -35.24
C LYS A 83 8.25 -46.99 -34.71
N ASN A 84 7.19 -47.15 -35.53
CA ASN A 84 7.09 -47.54 -36.96
C ASN A 84 5.83 -46.96 -37.67
N ASP A 85 6.00 -46.49 -38.91
CA ASP A 85 5.20 -46.66 -40.16
C ASP A 85 3.65 -46.76 -40.24
N LYS A 86 3.11 -45.97 -41.21
CA LYS A 86 1.98 -46.26 -42.17
C LYS A 86 0.50 -46.14 -41.69
N GLU A 87 -0.50 -45.94 -42.56
CA GLU A 87 -0.61 -46.10 -44.04
C GLU A 87 -1.51 -45.03 -44.75
N GLU A 88 -1.76 -45.17 -46.06
CA GLU A 88 -2.40 -44.23 -47.04
C GLU A 88 -3.96 -44.12 -46.89
N GLU A 89 -4.72 -43.04 -47.15
CA GLU A 89 -4.96 -42.07 -48.27
C GLU A 89 -6.30 -42.34 -49.02
N VAL A 90 -6.81 -41.35 -49.78
CA VAL A 90 -7.87 -41.39 -50.85
C VAL A 90 -9.33 -40.94 -50.50
N GLU A 91 -9.87 -40.04 -51.37
CA GLU A 91 -11.24 -39.46 -51.51
C GLU A 91 -12.21 -40.44 -52.27
N PRO A 92 -13.49 -40.15 -52.71
CA PRO A 92 -14.27 -38.90 -52.72
C PRO A 92 -15.78 -38.96 -52.34
N VAL A 93 -16.43 -37.78 -52.36
CA VAL A 93 -17.85 -37.42 -52.70
C VAL A 93 -18.90 -38.55 -52.93
N GLY A 94 -20.07 -38.47 -52.25
CA GLY A 94 -21.29 -39.24 -52.62
C GLY A 94 -22.63 -38.79 -51.95
N THR A 95 -23.72 -38.69 -52.73
CA THR A 95 -25.01 -38.02 -52.36
C THR A 95 -26.20 -38.97 -52.09
N ARG A 96 -27.11 -38.61 -51.14
CA ARG A 96 -28.59 -38.84 -51.10
C ARG A 96 -29.20 -38.09 -49.88
N LEU A 97 -30.32 -37.34 -49.92
CA LEU A 97 -31.75 -37.66 -50.23
C LEU A 97 -32.40 -38.60 -49.16
N ASN A 98 -33.63 -38.39 -48.66
CA ASN A 98 -34.72 -37.47 -49.06
C ASN A 98 -35.77 -37.17 -47.94
N ASP A 99 -36.65 -36.18 -48.20
CA ASP A 99 -38.02 -35.94 -47.64
C ASP A 99 -38.27 -35.93 -46.10
N SER A 100 -39.13 -35.06 -45.54
CA SER A 100 -40.47 -34.71 -46.05
C SER A 100 -41.02 -33.33 -45.62
N GLN A 101 -41.52 -32.61 -46.64
CA GLN A 101 -42.82 -31.92 -46.76
C GLN A 101 -43.83 -32.04 -45.57
N ARG A 102 -44.77 -31.12 -45.27
CA ARG A 102 -45.36 -29.90 -45.89
C ARG A 102 -46.31 -29.24 -44.84
N SER A 103 -46.98 -28.07 -44.96
CA SER A 103 -47.05 -26.93 -45.92
C SER A 103 -47.78 -25.72 -45.27
N LYS A 104 -47.79 -24.56 -45.96
CA LYS A 104 -48.74 -23.40 -45.84
C LYS A 104 -48.54 -22.51 -44.60
N LYS A 105 -48.33 -21.17 -44.75
CA LYS A 105 -49.22 -20.08 -45.22
C LYS A 105 -50.35 -19.79 -44.20
N THR A 106 -50.64 -18.55 -43.78
CA THR A 106 -50.36 -17.25 -44.44
C THR A 106 -50.20 -16.08 -43.45
N SER A 107 -49.81 -14.94 -44.04
CA SER A 107 -50.03 -13.52 -43.69
C SER A 107 -51.30 -13.16 -42.89
N THR A 108 -51.52 -11.92 -42.39
CA THR A 108 -51.15 -10.60 -42.94
C THR A 108 -51.29 -9.46 -41.91
N ARG A 109 -50.77 -8.26 -42.25
CA ARG A 109 -51.17 -6.91 -41.75
C ARG A 109 -51.05 -6.63 -40.24
N GLY A 110 -50.12 -5.75 -39.88
CA GLY A 110 -50.23 -4.93 -38.66
C GLY A 110 -50.83 -3.54 -38.95
N ARG A 111 -51.08 -2.74 -37.90
CA ARG A 111 -51.27 -1.29 -38.00
C ARG A 111 -50.87 -0.58 -36.69
N LYS A 112 -50.44 0.67 -36.79
CA LYS A 112 -50.12 1.54 -35.63
C LYS A 112 -51.41 2.05 -34.97
N SER A 113 -51.34 2.35 -33.68
CA SER A 113 -52.20 3.35 -33.03
C SER A 113 -51.45 4.06 -31.91
N ASN A 114 -51.60 5.39 -31.84
CA ASN A 114 -51.23 6.20 -30.68
C ASN A 114 -52.48 6.35 -29.78
N GLY A 115 -52.30 6.61 -28.49
CA GLY A 115 -53.40 6.95 -27.58
C GLY A 115 -52.91 7.17 -26.14
N ALA A 116 -53.48 8.13 -25.42
CA ALA A 116 -53.06 8.53 -24.08
C ALA A 116 -54.27 8.71 -23.13
N GLN A 117 -54.00 9.03 -21.86
CA GLN A 117 -54.96 9.38 -20.78
C GLN A 117 -55.70 8.16 -20.15
N ARG A 118 -56.11 8.15 -18.86
CA ARG A 118 -55.89 9.10 -17.72
C ARG A 118 -56.21 8.46 -16.35
N SER A 119 -55.46 8.86 -15.30
CA SER A 119 -55.90 8.97 -13.88
C SER A 119 -56.20 7.64 -13.11
N GLN A 120 -56.29 7.58 -11.76
CA GLN A 120 -56.43 8.62 -10.72
C GLN A 120 -55.52 8.45 -9.46
N LYS A 121 -55.20 9.60 -8.83
CA LYS A 121 -55.07 9.92 -7.37
C LYS A 121 -54.28 9.00 -6.41
N GLY A 122 -53.36 9.60 -5.63
CA GLY A 122 -52.64 8.91 -4.54
C GLY A 122 -51.93 9.75 -3.44
N HIS A 123 -52.12 11.08 -3.39
CA HIS A 123 -51.52 12.03 -2.42
C HIS A 123 -49.98 12.19 -2.37
N LEU A 124 -49.54 13.43 -2.14
CA LEU A 124 -48.14 13.85 -1.97
C LEU A 124 -47.91 14.33 -0.54
N VAL A 125 -46.68 14.20 -0.03
CA VAL A 125 -46.15 15.05 1.05
C VAL A 125 -44.69 15.38 0.72
N GLU A 126 -44.44 16.62 0.28
CA GLU A 126 -43.08 17.16 0.23
C GLU A 126 -42.66 17.69 1.60
N LYS A 127 -41.34 17.80 1.83
CA LYS A 127 -40.77 18.68 2.84
C LYS A 127 -39.66 19.52 2.22
N ARG A 128 -39.76 20.84 2.38
CA ARG A 128 -38.71 21.84 2.08
C ARG A 128 -38.57 22.79 3.28
N PRO A 129 -37.46 23.55 3.38
CA PRO A 129 -37.00 24.12 4.65
C PRO A 129 -37.57 25.51 4.96
N LEU A 130 -37.25 26.01 6.15
CA LEU A 130 -37.44 27.39 6.59
C LEU A 130 -36.20 27.85 7.38
N ASN A 131 -35.82 29.12 7.20
CA ASN A 131 -34.78 29.83 7.97
C ASN A 131 -35.45 30.77 8.99
N ASP A 132 -34.66 31.30 9.92
CA ASP A 132 -34.50 32.75 10.24
C ASP A 132 -33.40 32.86 11.34
N ILE A 133 -32.37 33.74 11.34
CA ILE A 133 -32.26 35.20 11.16
C ILE A 133 -32.65 35.97 12.45
N CYS A 134 -31.76 36.65 13.19
CA CYS A 134 -30.29 36.84 13.09
C CYS A 134 -29.64 36.86 14.52
N THR A 135 -28.57 37.58 14.97
CA THR A 135 -27.79 38.74 14.48
C THR A 135 -26.32 38.72 15.03
N LYS A 136 -25.68 39.88 15.29
CA LYS A 136 -24.33 40.11 15.89
C LYS A 136 -24.46 40.61 17.36
N THR A 137 -23.44 40.95 18.18
CA THR A 137 -22.04 41.42 17.93
C THR A 137 -21.12 41.20 19.17
N GLU A 138 -19.89 41.75 19.16
CA GLU A 138 -18.87 41.79 20.26
C GLU A 138 -19.41 42.40 21.61
N ASP A 139 -18.75 42.34 22.79
CA ASP A 139 -17.33 42.67 23.09
C ASP A 139 -16.77 42.16 24.47
N THR A 140 -15.60 42.68 24.85
CA THR A 140 -14.54 42.30 25.82
C THR A 140 -14.75 42.60 27.34
N THR A 141 -13.73 42.29 28.16
CA THR A 141 -13.45 42.70 29.58
C THR A 141 -14.25 42.01 30.72
N ASP A 142 -13.82 41.98 32.00
CA ASP A 142 -12.48 41.89 32.66
C ASP A 142 -12.69 41.47 34.16
N ALA A 143 -11.69 41.66 35.04
CA ALA A 143 -11.52 41.11 36.39
C ALA A 143 -12.50 41.54 37.53
N GLY A 144 -12.43 40.80 38.65
CA GLY A 144 -13.14 41.01 39.93
C GLY A 144 -13.72 39.68 40.47
N GLN A 145 -13.30 39.03 41.56
CA GLN A 145 -12.56 39.38 42.79
C GLN A 145 -13.39 40.13 43.86
N ILE A 146 -13.48 39.54 45.08
CA ILE A 146 -14.07 40.10 46.33
C ILE A 146 -15.62 40.25 46.26
N SER A 147 -16.48 40.12 47.27
CA SER A 147 -16.46 39.73 48.71
C SER A 147 -17.75 38.91 48.97
N ASP A 148 -17.79 37.82 49.75
CA ASP A 148 -17.65 37.69 51.22
C ASP A 148 -18.89 38.13 52.04
N ASN A 149 -19.21 37.36 53.08
CA ASN A 149 -20.31 37.54 54.07
C ASN A 149 -21.78 37.50 53.58
N ASN A 150 -22.80 37.18 54.39
CA ASN A 150 -23.08 36.33 55.58
C ASN A 150 -24.53 36.68 56.02
N VAL A 151 -25.03 36.12 57.14
CA VAL A 151 -26.39 36.28 57.72
C VAL A 151 -27.44 35.35 57.06
N GLN A 152 -27.91 34.23 57.64
CA GLN A 152 -28.14 33.74 59.02
C GLN A 152 -29.54 34.08 59.60
N GLN A 153 -30.49 33.14 59.45
CA GLN A 153 -31.59 32.88 60.41
C GLN A 153 -32.11 31.44 60.17
N ARG A 154 -31.98 30.52 61.16
CA ARG A 154 -32.97 30.14 62.20
C ARG A 154 -34.22 29.41 61.66
N GLY A 155 -34.36 28.12 61.97
CA GLY A 155 -35.47 27.26 61.49
C GLY A 155 -35.57 25.87 62.14
N THR A 156 -35.61 25.82 63.48
CA THR A 156 -35.80 24.65 64.37
C THR A 156 -36.36 23.33 63.79
N LYS A 157 -35.72 22.18 64.11
CA LYS A 157 -36.20 21.24 65.16
C LYS A 157 -35.21 20.11 65.45
N LEU A 158 -35.18 19.69 66.73
CA LEU A 158 -34.39 18.57 67.23
C LEU A 158 -35.19 17.26 67.16
N ARG A 159 -34.51 16.15 66.83
CA ARG A 159 -34.87 14.83 67.39
C ARG A 159 -33.60 13.99 67.58
N ALA A 160 -33.23 13.77 68.83
CA ALA A 160 -32.07 12.97 69.18
C ALA A 160 -32.38 11.47 69.09
N SER A 161 -31.41 10.68 68.64
CA SER A 161 -31.37 9.23 68.81
C SER A 161 -29.93 8.83 69.08
N GLN A 162 -29.67 8.24 70.25
CA GLN A 162 -28.33 7.85 70.65
C GLN A 162 -27.91 6.55 69.95
N ARG A 163 -26.72 6.54 69.33
CA ARG A 163 -25.96 5.30 69.12
C ARG A 163 -24.47 5.52 69.36
N SER A 164 -23.81 4.46 69.82
CA SER A 164 -22.55 4.51 70.55
C SER A 164 -21.33 4.91 69.71
N LYS A 165 -20.36 5.56 70.38
CA LYS A 165 -19.00 5.71 69.85
C LYS A 165 -18.36 4.34 69.64
N LYS A 166 -18.05 3.99 68.39
CA LYS A 166 -16.85 3.21 68.03
C LYS A 166 -16.14 3.93 66.89
N GLY A 167 -14.89 4.31 67.10
CA GLY A 167 -14.14 5.16 66.17
C GLY A 167 -13.76 4.42 64.89
N SER A 168 -14.39 4.77 63.77
CA SER A 168 -13.85 4.44 62.45
C SER A 168 -12.79 5.48 62.08
N ILE A 169 -11.53 5.19 62.40
CA ILE A 169 -10.41 5.91 61.78
C ILE A 169 -10.45 5.56 60.29
N ARG A 170 -11.05 6.43 59.47
CA ARG A 170 -10.94 6.37 58.01
C ARG A 170 -9.48 6.61 57.63
N ARG A 171 -8.68 5.54 57.61
CA ARG A 171 -7.37 5.49 56.94
C ARG A 171 -7.57 6.07 55.54
N ARG A 172 -7.04 7.28 55.30
CA ARG A 172 -6.86 7.83 53.96
C ARG A 172 -6.03 6.80 53.20
N LYS A 173 -6.63 6.02 52.29
CA LYS A 173 -5.88 5.14 51.39
C LYS A 173 -4.97 6.05 50.57
N SER A 174 -3.66 5.93 50.73
CA SER A 174 -2.71 6.61 49.86
C SER A 174 -2.97 6.17 48.41
N SER A 175 -3.02 7.12 47.50
CA SER A 175 -3.01 6.82 46.07
C SER A 175 -1.68 6.16 45.71
N ARG A 176 -1.72 4.94 45.15
CA ARG A 176 -0.52 4.21 44.72
C ARG A 176 0.30 5.10 43.78
N LYS A 177 1.56 5.37 44.11
CA LYS A 177 2.47 6.13 43.24
C LYS A 177 2.85 5.28 42.03
N LEU A 178 2.69 5.81 40.82
CA LEU A 178 3.04 5.13 39.56
C LEU A 178 4.55 5.18 39.28
N LYS A 179 5.06 4.42 38.30
CA LYS A 179 6.48 4.46 37.88
C LYS A 179 6.96 5.89 37.65
N LYS A 180 6.18 6.68 36.91
CA LYS A 180 6.44 8.11 36.62
C LYS A 180 6.44 9.06 37.84
N HIS A 181 6.04 8.58 39.02
CA HIS A 181 6.12 9.34 40.28
C HIS A 181 7.35 8.94 41.13
N LEU A 182 8.15 7.99 40.68
CA LEU A 182 9.46 7.64 41.26
C LEU A 182 10.60 8.38 40.56
N PHE A 183 10.54 8.48 39.23
CA PHE A 183 11.52 9.18 38.40
C PHE A 183 10.88 9.65 37.07
N PRO A 184 11.38 10.73 36.43
CA PRO A 184 10.80 11.27 35.19
C PRO A 184 11.14 10.44 33.95
N SER A 185 12.38 9.96 33.84
CA SER A 185 12.86 9.12 32.73
C SER A 185 14.05 8.25 33.18
N PRO A 186 14.36 7.13 32.49
CA PRO A 186 15.49 6.27 32.87
C PRO A 186 16.86 6.95 32.83
N ALA A 187 17.00 8.07 32.10
CA ALA A 187 18.26 8.79 31.95
C ALA A 187 18.87 9.28 33.28
N VAL A 188 18.06 9.47 34.32
CA VAL A 188 18.52 9.83 35.67
C VAL A 188 19.38 8.76 36.35
N PHE A 189 19.45 7.56 35.77
CA PHE A 189 20.27 6.45 36.26
C PHE A 189 21.55 6.21 35.42
N SER A 190 21.80 7.00 34.37
CA SER A 190 22.89 6.77 33.41
C SER A 190 24.27 6.54 34.04
N GLU A 191 24.63 7.28 35.09
CA GLU A 191 25.88 7.08 35.85
C GLU A 191 25.93 5.72 36.59
N ILE A 192 24.82 5.33 37.20
CA ILE A 192 24.67 4.05 37.91
C ILE A 192 24.70 2.89 36.91
N ASP A 193 23.94 2.99 35.83
CA ASP A 193 23.86 1.99 34.78
C ASP A 193 25.27 1.74 34.18
N ALA A 194 26.03 2.81 33.91
CA ALA A 194 27.40 2.73 33.42
C ALA A 194 28.38 2.12 34.44
N HIS A 195 28.31 2.54 35.72
CA HIS A 195 29.11 1.96 36.81
C HIS A 195 28.86 0.45 36.95
N VAL A 196 27.59 0.05 36.91
CA VAL A 196 27.14 -1.34 37.10
C VAL A 196 27.59 -2.24 35.95
N ILE A 197 27.46 -1.79 34.70
CA ILE A 197 27.90 -2.55 33.52
C ILE A 197 29.41 -2.81 33.61
N LYS A 198 30.23 -1.75 33.78
CA LYS A 198 31.68 -1.87 33.95
C LYS A 198 32.07 -2.77 35.12
N THR A 199 31.41 -2.58 36.27
CA THR A 199 31.69 -3.35 37.48
C THR A 199 31.32 -4.83 37.32
N GLY A 200 30.24 -5.14 36.62
CA GLY A 200 29.85 -6.52 36.26
C GLY A 200 30.91 -7.22 35.41
N GLU A 201 31.41 -6.56 34.37
CA GLU A 201 32.51 -7.08 33.53
C GLU A 201 33.79 -7.31 34.35
N GLU A 202 34.16 -6.37 35.22
CA GLU A 202 35.32 -6.50 36.11
C GLU A 202 35.17 -7.67 37.09
N LEU A 203 34.02 -7.82 37.74
CA LEU A 203 33.74 -8.91 38.68
C LEU A 203 33.78 -10.28 37.99
N ARG A 204 33.17 -10.38 36.80
CA ARG A 204 33.18 -11.61 35.98
C ARG A 204 34.60 -11.97 35.53
N ARG A 205 35.40 -10.98 35.11
CA ARG A 205 36.83 -11.16 34.79
C ARG A 205 37.65 -11.59 36.00
N LYS A 206 37.35 -11.05 37.19
CA LYS A 206 37.97 -11.42 38.48
C LYS A 206 37.43 -12.73 39.07
N ARG A 207 36.46 -13.40 38.41
CA ARG A 207 35.75 -14.61 38.88
C ARG A 207 35.12 -14.47 40.29
N ILE A 208 34.63 -13.27 40.61
CA ILE A 208 33.89 -13.03 41.85
C ILE A 208 32.45 -13.50 41.64
N PHE A 209 32.06 -14.56 42.33
CA PHE A 209 30.73 -15.18 42.20
C PHE A 209 29.86 -15.11 43.49
N SER A 210 30.33 -14.41 44.53
CA SER A 210 29.56 -14.19 45.76
C SER A 210 28.48 -13.12 45.52
N VAL A 211 27.21 -13.49 45.75
CA VAL A 211 26.04 -12.59 45.68
C VAL A 211 26.34 -11.27 46.41
N LYS A 212 26.72 -11.37 47.69
CA LYS A 212 27.06 -10.24 48.57
C LYS A 212 28.15 -9.33 48.00
N ALA A 213 29.28 -9.91 47.59
CA ALA A 213 30.41 -9.12 47.07
C ALA A 213 30.05 -8.40 45.75
N ILE A 214 29.25 -9.04 44.89
CA ILE A 214 28.73 -8.41 43.67
C ILE A 214 27.78 -7.27 44.04
N THR A 215 26.76 -7.51 44.87
CA THR A 215 25.77 -6.51 45.25
C THR A 215 26.42 -5.28 45.90
N GLN A 216 27.36 -5.48 46.82
CA GLN A 216 28.09 -4.39 47.47
C GLN A 216 28.90 -3.56 46.47
N ALA A 217 29.55 -4.18 45.47
CA ALA A 217 30.33 -3.47 44.47
C ALA A 217 29.46 -2.69 43.45
N ILE A 218 28.35 -3.27 42.99
CA ILE A 218 27.46 -2.61 42.01
C ILE A 218 26.62 -1.49 42.63
N THR A 219 26.39 -1.51 43.95
CA THR A 219 25.63 -0.47 44.68
C THR A 219 26.51 0.65 45.27
N VAL A 220 27.81 0.67 44.99
CA VAL A 220 28.67 1.83 45.30
C VAL A 220 28.09 3.09 44.64
N GLY A 221 27.92 4.17 45.41
CA GLY A 221 27.28 5.41 44.97
C GLY A 221 25.74 5.42 44.99
N ALA A 222 25.08 4.27 45.16
CA ALA A 222 23.62 4.18 45.17
C ALA A 222 23.02 4.53 46.55
N VAL A 223 22.76 5.82 46.77
CA VAL A 223 22.27 6.34 48.07
C VAL A 223 20.87 5.85 48.41
N THR A 224 19.94 5.88 47.45
CA THR A 224 18.51 5.55 47.69
C THR A 224 18.17 4.12 47.26
N ASP A 225 17.13 3.55 47.88
CA ASP A 225 16.67 2.18 47.59
C ASP A 225 16.28 1.97 46.12
N LEU A 226 15.76 3.02 45.47
CA LEU A 226 15.49 3.05 44.03
C LEU A 226 16.77 2.93 43.18
N GLN A 227 17.85 3.62 43.58
CA GLN A 227 19.16 3.54 42.92
C GLN A 227 19.84 2.18 43.18
N LYS A 228 19.75 1.64 44.41
CA LYS A 228 20.28 0.31 44.76
C LYS A 228 19.58 -0.77 43.93
N LEU A 229 18.25 -0.70 43.85
CA LEU A 229 17.45 -1.60 43.04
C LEU A 229 17.76 -1.47 41.55
N ARG A 230 17.97 -0.25 41.05
CA ARG A 230 18.39 -0.02 39.66
C ARG A 230 19.73 -0.69 39.35
N ALA A 231 20.70 -0.61 40.26
CA ALA A 231 21.98 -1.28 40.11
C ALA A 231 21.83 -2.82 40.04
N ILE A 232 21.04 -3.40 40.95
CA ILE A 232 20.72 -4.84 40.93
C ILE A 232 20.04 -5.24 39.62
N TRP A 233 19.04 -4.46 39.18
CA TRP A 233 18.31 -4.66 37.94
C TRP A 233 19.21 -4.68 36.69
N ILE A 234 20.04 -3.64 36.50
CA ILE A 234 20.96 -3.56 35.35
C ILE A 234 21.97 -4.69 35.40
N TRP A 235 22.51 -5.03 36.57
CA TRP A 235 23.45 -6.13 36.68
C TRP A 235 22.83 -7.45 36.22
N LEU A 236 21.62 -7.79 36.70
CA LEU A 236 20.89 -8.99 36.30
C LEU A 236 20.66 -9.05 34.80
N CYS A 237 20.09 -7.98 34.22
CA CYS A 237 19.71 -7.96 32.81
C CYS A 237 20.90 -7.96 31.83
N HIS A 238 22.09 -7.52 32.25
CA HIS A 238 23.30 -7.52 31.41
C HIS A 238 24.20 -8.74 31.62
N ASN A 239 24.29 -9.28 32.84
CA ASN A 239 25.25 -10.35 33.16
C ASN A 239 24.67 -11.76 32.96
N ILE A 240 23.37 -11.94 33.19
CA ILE A 240 22.68 -13.24 33.11
C ILE A 240 22.04 -13.43 31.72
N GLU A 241 21.93 -14.70 31.29
CA GLU A 241 21.27 -15.15 30.07
C GLU A 241 20.17 -16.17 30.39
N TYR A 242 19.14 -16.29 29.54
CA TYR A 242 18.09 -17.28 29.81
C TYR A 242 18.55 -18.70 29.49
N ASP A 243 18.41 -19.61 30.46
CA ASP A 243 18.72 -21.02 30.32
C ASP A 243 17.62 -21.76 29.53
N VAL A 244 17.59 -21.55 28.21
CA VAL A 244 16.63 -22.20 27.30
C VAL A 244 16.78 -23.73 27.34
N SER A 245 18.01 -24.25 27.50
CA SER A 245 18.29 -25.68 27.55
C SER A 245 17.72 -26.35 28.80
N GLY A 246 17.93 -25.75 29.98
CA GLY A 246 17.35 -26.23 31.23
C GLY A 246 15.83 -26.03 31.26
N TYR A 247 15.32 -24.89 30.79
CA TYR A 247 13.88 -24.64 30.70
C TYR A 247 13.15 -25.73 29.91
N LEU A 248 13.70 -26.11 28.74
CA LEU A 248 13.17 -27.17 27.87
C LEU A 248 13.53 -28.60 28.34
N GLY A 249 14.22 -28.76 29.47
CA GLY A 249 14.55 -30.08 30.06
C GLY A 249 15.66 -30.86 29.35
N PHE A 250 16.46 -30.22 28.49
CA PHE A 250 17.64 -30.84 27.86
C PHE A 250 18.85 -30.89 28.80
N THR A 251 18.87 -30.04 29.83
CA THR A 251 19.85 -30.02 30.91
C THR A 251 19.15 -29.82 32.25
N GLU A 252 19.87 -29.97 33.36
CA GLU A 252 19.42 -29.47 34.66
C GLU A 252 19.13 -27.96 34.59
N LYS A 253 18.07 -27.50 35.27
CA LYS A 253 17.67 -26.08 35.30
C LYS A 253 18.59 -25.30 36.22
N ILE A 254 19.20 -24.23 35.71
CA ILE A 254 20.03 -23.36 36.54
C ILE A 254 19.12 -22.41 37.35
N THR A 255 18.96 -22.71 38.65
CA THR A 255 18.02 -22.04 39.56
C THR A 255 18.66 -21.44 40.81
N SER A 256 19.73 -22.02 41.37
CA SER A 256 20.33 -21.46 42.60
C SER A 256 21.13 -20.18 42.31
N PRO A 257 20.99 -19.12 43.13
CA PRO A 257 21.67 -17.83 42.91
C PRO A 257 23.16 -17.93 42.61
N GLU A 258 23.88 -18.80 43.33
CA GLU A 258 25.32 -19.03 43.17
C GLU A 258 25.65 -19.60 41.78
N ARG A 259 24.86 -20.58 41.30
CA ARG A 259 25.02 -21.19 39.98
C ARG A 259 24.57 -20.25 38.86
N VAL A 260 23.56 -19.42 39.10
CA VAL A 260 23.12 -18.38 38.17
C VAL A 260 24.25 -17.37 37.92
N ILE A 261 24.91 -16.92 38.99
CA ILE A 261 26.08 -16.03 38.91
C ILE A 261 27.27 -16.73 38.22
N GLU A 262 27.68 -17.91 38.71
CA GLU A 262 28.87 -18.64 38.23
C GLU A 262 28.79 -18.95 36.72
N THR A 263 27.62 -19.38 36.25
CA THR A 263 27.40 -19.74 34.84
C THR A 263 26.98 -18.55 33.97
N GLY A 264 26.55 -17.43 34.58
CA GLY A 264 25.91 -16.31 33.89
C GLY A 264 24.59 -16.68 33.20
N ARG A 265 23.87 -17.71 33.68
CA ARG A 265 22.63 -18.22 33.06
C ARG A 265 21.59 -18.62 34.11
N GLY A 266 20.30 -18.49 33.81
CA GLY A 266 19.24 -18.96 34.71
C GLY A 266 17.87 -19.07 34.04
N VAL A 267 16.97 -19.83 34.66
CA VAL A 267 15.52 -19.80 34.36
C VAL A 267 14.80 -18.76 35.25
N CYS A 268 13.50 -18.52 35.06
CA CYS A 268 12.76 -17.41 35.68
C CYS A 268 12.92 -17.28 37.21
N CYS A 269 12.78 -18.39 37.95
CA CYS A 269 13.00 -18.42 39.40
C CYS A 269 14.47 -18.16 39.78
N GLY A 270 15.44 -18.56 38.95
CA GLY A 270 16.85 -18.22 39.16
C GLY A 270 17.15 -16.73 39.06
N TYR A 271 16.43 -16.00 38.19
CA TYR A 271 16.48 -14.53 38.18
C TYR A 271 15.81 -13.92 39.42
N SER A 272 14.60 -14.36 39.76
CA SER A 272 13.79 -13.71 40.81
C SER A 272 14.27 -14.02 42.23
N SER A 273 14.76 -15.24 42.49
CA SER A 273 15.42 -15.59 43.76
C SER A 273 16.74 -14.85 43.94
N LEU A 274 17.57 -14.75 42.90
CA LEU A 274 18.81 -13.97 42.95
C LEU A 274 18.52 -12.47 43.15
N CYS A 275 17.51 -11.92 42.47
CA CYS A 275 17.06 -10.54 42.68
C CYS A 275 16.63 -10.30 44.13
N GLN A 276 15.85 -11.20 44.71
CA GLN A 276 15.44 -11.12 46.12
C GLN A 276 16.64 -11.15 47.08
N GLN A 277 17.59 -12.05 46.87
CA GLN A 277 18.79 -12.17 47.71
C GLN A 277 19.68 -10.93 47.59
N MET A 278 19.90 -10.42 46.38
CA MET A 278 20.64 -9.17 46.17
C MET A 278 19.94 -7.98 46.84
N CYS A 279 18.61 -7.87 46.76
CA CYS A 279 17.87 -6.80 47.44
C CYS A 279 18.02 -6.87 48.97
N SER A 280 18.01 -8.08 49.53
CA SER A 280 18.20 -8.35 50.97
C SER A 280 19.56 -7.84 51.49
N GLU A 281 20.65 -8.11 50.75
CA GLU A 281 22.02 -7.67 51.10
C GLU A 281 22.20 -6.15 51.21
N VAL A 282 21.27 -5.35 50.67
CA VAL A 282 21.31 -3.87 50.73
C VAL A 282 20.06 -3.23 51.38
N GLY A 283 19.26 -4.05 52.08
CA GLY A 283 18.12 -3.62 52.88
C GLY A 283 16.86 -3.24 52.10
N VAL A 284 16.75 -3.61 50.82
CA VAL A 284 15.56 -3.38 50.00
C VAL A 284 14.61 -4.56 50.16
N GLU A 285 13.39 -4.34 50.67
CA GLU A 285 12.42 -5.42 50.78
C GLU A 285 11.92 -5.84 49.38
N CYS A 286 12.15 -7.11 49.07
CA CYS A 286 11.78 -7.78 47.82
C CYS A 286 11.10 -9.11 48.14
N ARG A 287 10.16 -9.52 47.29
CA ARG A 287 9.43 -10.79 47.33
C ARG A 287 9.46 -11.42 45.94
N GLU A 288 9.81 -12.69 45.84
CA GLU A 288 9.50 -13.51 44.67
C GLU A 288 7.98 -13.70 44.56
N VAL A 289 7.47 -13.65 43.32
CA VAL A 289 6.05 -13.83 42.99
C VAL A 289 5.97 -14.83 41.83
N THR A 290 5.29 -15.95 42.06
CA THR A 290 5.00 -16.95 41.04
C THR A 290 3.64 -16.70 40.38
N GLY A 291 3.47 -17.17 39.15
CA GLY A 291 2.18 -17.16 38.49
C GLY A 291 2.19 -17.61 37.03
N HIS A 292 1.07 -17.34 36.35
CA HIS A 292 0.92 -17.58 34.91
C HIS A 292 1.42 -16.39 34.10
N SER A 293 2.12 -16.67 33.01
CA SER A 293 2.60 -15.69 32.05
C SER A 293 2.14 -15.96 30.62
N LYS A 294 1.97 -14.89 29.84
CA LYS A 294 1.83 -14.93 28.38
C LYS A 294 3.18 -14.70 27.71
N GLY A 295 4.13 -15.59 28.03
CA GLY A 295 5.52 -15.53 27.56
C GLY A 295 5.75 -16.24 26.22
N ALA A 296 7.01 -16.55 25.92
CA ALA A 296 7.45 -17.13 24.64
C ALA A 296 6.90 -18.53 24.32
N SER A 297 6.30 -19.22 25.29
CA SER A 297 5.59 -20.49 25.10
C SER A 297 4.08 -20.34 24.86
N TYR A 298 3.49 -19.20 25.23
CA TYR A 298 2.03 -19.02 25.27
C TYR A 298 1.42 -18.96 23.87
N ARG A 299 0.38 -19.77 23.67
CA ARG A 299 -0.43 -19.83 22.45
C ARG A 299 -1.90 -19.57 22.80
N PRO A 300 -2.51 -18.49 22.28
CA PRO A 300 -3.93 -18.22 22.42
C PRO A 300 -4.80 -19.46 22.09
N GLY A 301 -5.76 -19.75 22.96
CA GLY A 301 -6.66 -20.91 22.86
C GLY A 301 -6.08 -22.28 23.23
N VAL A 302 -4.76 -22.40 23.48
CA VAL A 302 -4.12 -23.64 23.95
C VAL A 302 -3.78 -23.51 25.43
N ASP A 303 -2.91 -22.57 25.77
CA ASP A 303 -2.44 -22.36 27.15
C ASP A 303 -3.46 -21.60 28.02
N SER A 304 -4.57 -21.15 27.43
CA SER A 304 -5.73 -20.59 28.15
C SER A 304 -6.48 -21.61 29.00
N GLN A 305 -6.02 -22.87 29.08
CA GLN A 305 -6.49 -23.90 30.02
C GLN A 305 -5.43 -24.34 31.05
N ALA A 306 -4.22 -23.76 31.02
CA ALA A 306 -3.16 -24.11 31.95
C ALA A 306 -3.48 -23.63 33.38
N THR A 307 -3.52 -24.57 34.32
CA THR A 307 -3.75 -24.31 35.76
C THR A 307 -2.47 -24.34 36.60
N GLU A 308 -1.32 -24.61 35.99
CA GLU A 308 -0.01 -24.61 36.66
C GLU A 308 0.72 -23.27 36.46
N SER A 309 1.37 -22.82 37.53
CA SER A 309 2.22 -21.63 37.57
C SER A 309 3.45 -21.84 36.67
N ASN A 310 3.70 -20.93 35.72
CA ASN A 310 4.67 -21.14 34.64
C ASN A 310 5.82 -20.12 34.61
N HIS A 311 5.80 -19.13 35.51
CA HIS A 311 6.75 -18.02 35.54
C HIS A 311 6.97 -17.49 36.98
N ALA A 312 8.06 -16.78 37.18
CA ALA A 312 8.42 -16.16 38.46
C ALA A 312 9.13 -14.81 38.24
N TRP A 313 8.71 -13.80 38.99
CA TRP A 313 9.18 -12.41 38.94
C TRP A 313 9.26 -11.83 40.35
N ASN A 314 9.41 -10.51 40.51
CA ASN A 314 9.50 -9.88 41.84
C ASN A 314 8.48 -8.77 42.07
N ALA A 315 8.07 -8.64 43.34
CA ALA A 315 7.48 -7.43 43.91
C ALA A 315 8.49 -6.79 44.88
N VAL A 316 8.64 -5.46 44.82
CA VAL A 316 9.59 -4.70 45.66
C VAL A 316 8.88 -3.55 46.39
N ASN A 317 9.26 -3.30 47.64
CA ASN A 317 8.69 -2.24 48.47
C ASN A 317 9.63 -1.02 48.48
N LEU A 318 9.21 0.07 47.82
CA LEU A 318 9.92 1.35 47.80
C LEU A 318 9.12 2.39 48.58
N ARG A 319 9.64 2.79 49.75
CA ARG A 319 9.02 3.81 50.64
C ARG A 319 7.54 3.50 50.95
N GLY A 320 7.26 2.25 51.35
CA GLY A 320 5.93 1.79 51.78
C GLY A 320 4.93 1.52 50.65
N HIS A 321 5.42 1.38 49.42
CA HIS A 321 4.61 1.13 48.23
C HIS A 321 5.22 -0.02 47.41
N TRP A 322 4.40 -1.00 47.04
CA TRP A 322 4.83 -2.15 46.25
C TRP A 322 4.82 -1.86 44.74
N TYR A 323 5.82 -2.38 44.03
CA TYR A 323 6.01 -2.29 42.58
C TYR A 323 6.40 -3.65 42.00
N LEU A 324 6.07 -3.90 40.73
CA LEU A 324 6.37 -5.16 40.04
C LEU A 324 7.56 -4.99 39.10
N LEU A 325 8.43 -6.00 39.02
CA LEU A 325 9.52 -6.06 38.05
C LEU A 325 9.81 -7.51 37.62
N ASP A 326 10.33 -7.66 36.41
CA ASP A 326 10.77 -8.95 35.86
C ASP A 326 12.14 -8.79 35.16
N SER A 327 13.21 -9.13 35.87
CA SER A 327 14.58 -9.08 35.33
C SER A 327 14.87 -10.16 34.29
N CYS A 328 14.08 -11.24 34.24
CA CYS A 328 14.22 -12.31 33.25
C CYS A 328 13.72 -11.82 31.87
N TRP A 329 12.53 -11.20 31.81
CA TRP A 329 12.02 -10.62 30.57
C TRP A 329 12.66 -9.25 30.27
N GLY A 330 13.18 -8.57 31.29
CA GLY A 330 14.03 -7.37 31.15
C GLY A 330 15.37 -7.63 30.45
N ALA A 331 15.91 -8.85 30.52
CA ALA A 331 17.20 -9.21 29.93
C ALA A 331 17.17 -9.46 28.41
N GLY A 332 16.04 -9.96 27.87
CA GLY A 332 16.00 -10.34 26.45
C GLY A 332 14.76 -11.08 25.97
N ASN A 333 14.96 -11.90 24.93
CA ASN A 333 13.95 -12.76 24.32
C ASN A 333 14.48 -14.21 24.26
N ALA A 334 13.63 -15.19 24.58
CA ALA A 334 13.92 -16.60 24.37
C ALA A 334 13.11 -17.13 23.17
N ASP A 335 13.79 -17.56 22.11
CA ASP A 335 13.18 -18.32 21.01
C ASP A 335 13.28 -19.81 21.33
N LEU A 336 12.19 -20.37 21.84
CA LEU A 336 12.12 -21.77 22.25
C LEU A 336 12.20 -22.75 21.07
N ALA A 337 11.86 -22.32 19.85
CA ALA A 337 11.91 -23.15 18.65
C ALA A 337 13.34 -23.24 18.09
N LYS A 338 14.05 -22.11 18.02
CA LYS A 338 15.48 -22.04 17.67
C LYS A 338 16.40 -22.43 18.84
N ARG A 339 15.85 -22.58 20.05
CA ARG A 339 16.56 -22.84 21.32
C ARG A 339 17.60 -21.77 21.67
N LEU A 340 17.31 -20.52 21.32
CA LEU A 340 18.23 -19.39 21.40
C LEU A 340 17.72 -18.34 22.40
N PHE A 341 18.62 -17.78 23.20
CA PHE A 341 18.36 -16.54 23.93
C PHE A 341 19.08 -15.38 23.24
N THR A 342 18.37 -14.26 23.07
CA THR A 342 18.90 -13.02 22.51
C THR A 342 18.79 -11.92 23.56
N LYS A 343 19.93 -11.42 24.06
CA LYS A 343 19.97 -10.23 24.93
C LYS A 343 19.35 -9.04 24.21
N CYS A 344 18.41 -8.40 24.87
CA CYS A 344 17.67 -7.25 24.37
C CYS A 344 17.06 -6.56 25.59
N TYR A 345 17.72 -5.52 26.08
CA TYR A 345 17.34 -4.85 27.32
C TYR A 345 15.96 -4.19 27.20
N LYS A 346 15.07 -4.43 28.18
CA LYS A 346 13.69 -3.93 28.17
C LYS A 346 13.33 -3.21 29.47
N GLU A 347 13.54 -1.89 29.45
CA GLU A 347 13.13 -0.93 30.49
C GLU A 347 11.65 -1.04 30.92
N PHE A 348 10.76 -1.55 30.04
CA PHE A 348 9.34 -1.77 30.36
C PHE A 348 9.14 -2.63 31.62
N TYR A 349 9.96 -3.66 31.82
CA TYR A 349 9.84 -4.61 32.93
C TYR A 349 10.49 -4.15 34.25
N PHE A 350 11.07 -2.94 34.27
CA PHE A 350 11.55 -2.30 35.51
C PHE A 350 10.41 -1.49 36.14
N LEU A 351 9.97 -1.86 37.35
CA LEU A 351 8.97 -1.11 38.13
C LEU A 351 7.68 -0.81 37.35
N THR A 352 7.18 -1.79 36.59
CA THR A 352 6.03 -1.64 35.69
C THR A 352 4.76 -1.30 36.47
N ASP A 353 3.96 -0.35 35.97
CA ASP A 353 2.65 -0.07 36.54
C ASP A 353 1.72 -1.31 36.39
N PRO A 354 1.09 -1.81 37.47
CA PRO A 354 0.31 -3.05 37.46
C PRO A 354 -0.77 -3.17 36.38
N GLU A 355 -1.43 -2.06 36.00
CA GLU A 355 -2.45 -2.04 34.94
C GLU A 355 -1.87 -2.36 33.55
N LYS A 356 -0.55 -2.18 33.36
CA LYS A 356 0.19 -2.66 32.17
C LYS A 356 0.71 -4.09 32.40
N PHE A 357 1.25 -4.39 33.58
CA PHE A 357 1.87 -5.69 33.90
C PHE A 357 0.87 -6.88 33.84
N ILE A 358 -0.37 -6.67 34.31
CA ILE A 358 -1.44 -7.70 34.32
C ILE A 358 -1.83 -8.20 32.91
N SER A 359 -1.47 -7.52 31.82
CA SER A 359 -1.77 -8.04 30.48
C SER A 359 -0.96 -9.29 30.11
N SER A 360 0.16 -9.52 30.80
CA SER A 360 1.10 -10.61 30.53
C SER A 360 1.46 -11.46 31.76
N HIS A 361 1.23 -10.96 32.98
CA HIS A 361 1.59 -11.64 34.24
C HIS A 361 0.41 -11.70 35.22
N TYR A 362 -0.02 -12.90 35.62
CA TYR A 362 -1.07 -13.13 36.60
C TYR A 362 -0.52 -13.94 37.79
N PRO A 363 -0.45 -13.39 39.02
CA PRO A 363 0.15 -14.07 40.17
C PRO A 363 -0.78 -15.13 40.79
N ASP A 364 -0.17 -16.15 41.39
CA ASP A 364 -0.89 -17.22 42.11
C ASP A 364 -1.65 -16.69 43.35
N ASN A 365 -1.07 -15.71 44.06
CA ASN A 365 -1.79 -14.91 45.06
C ASN A 365 -2.32 -13.61 44.41
N PRO A 366 -3.64 -13.39 44.31
CA PRO A 366 -4.23 -12.18 43.74
C PRO A 366 -3.82 -10.85 44.40
N GLU A 367 -3.34 -10.86 45.66
CA GLU A 367 -2.82 -9.64 46.32
C GLU A 367 -1.65 -9.02 45.54
N TRP A 368 -0.78 -9.84 44.95
CA TRP A 368 0.36 -9.39 44.15
C TRP A 368 -0.03 -8.80 42.78
N GLN A 369 -1.33 -8.77 42.43
CA GLN A 369 -1.78 -7.98 41.28
C GLN A 369 -1.62 -6.48 41.53
N LEU A 370 -1.65 -6.01 42.79
CA LEU A 370 -1.53 -4.58 43.17
C LEU A 370 -2.54 -3.62 42.47
N LEU A 371 -3.60 -4.18 41.90
CA LEU A 371 -4.69 -3.47 41.21
C LEU A 371 -5.74 -2.98 42.21
N ARG A 372 -6.44 -1.88 41.85
CA ARG A 372 -7.60 -1.39 42.63
C ARG A 372 -8.80 -2.35 42.54
N GLN A 373 -8.91 -3.08 41.44
CA GLN A 373 -9.92 -4.10 41.16
C GLN A 373 -9.16 -5.29 40.54
N PRO A 374 -8.95 -6.38 41.29
CA PRO A 374 -8.27 -7.57 40.78
C PRO A 374 -9.00 -8.20 39.58
N VAL A 375 -8.22 -8.69 38.63
CA VAL A 375 -8.65 -9.49 37.48
C VAL A 375 -8.75 -10.95 37.94
N THR A 376 -9.68 -11.74 37.38
CA THR A 376 -9.78 -13.19 37.64
C THR A 376 -8.91 -13.98 36.66
N LEU A 377 -8.52 -15.21 37.00
CA LEU A 377 -7.74 -16.05 36.10
C LEU A 377 -8.46 -16.28 34.74
N GLU A 378 -9.78 -16.47 34.78
CA GLU A 378 -10.62 -16.61 33.58
C GLU A 378 -10.60 -15.35 32.69
N GLU A 379 -10.68 -14.16 33.30
CA GLU A 379 -10.61 -12.90 32.57
C GLU A 379 -9.20 -12.66 32.00
N PHE A 380 -8.15 -12.92 32.79
CA PHE A 380 -6.77 -12.88 32.32
C PHE A 380 -6.54 -13.85 31.14
N GLN A 381 -7.09 -15.06 31.20
CA GLN A 381 -7.02 -16.03 30.11
C GLN A 381 -7.74 -15.53 28.84
N LYS A 382 -8.80 -14.71 28.97
CA LYS A 382 -9.52 -14.07 27.84
C LYS A 382 -8.85 -12.81 27.30
N MET A 383 -8.13 -12.04 28.12
CA MET A 383 -7.46 -10.80 27.69
C MET A 383 -6.47 -11.04 26.53
N VAL A 384 -6.40 -10.09 25.60
CA VAL A 384 -5.40 -10.06 24.50
C VAL A 384 -3.97 -10.06 25.04
N GLN A 385 -3.07 -10.84 24.44
CA GLN A 385 -1.63 -10.80 24.75
C GLN A 385 -1.03 -9.50 24.17
N LYS A 386 -0.38 -8.72 25.01
CA LYS A 386 0.29 -7.45 24.64
C LYS A 386 1.75 -7.53 25.02
N THR A 387 2.65 -7.23 24.08
CA THR A 387 4.09 -7.21 24.33
C THR A 387 4.50 -5.92 25.04
N SER A 388 5.75 -5.83 25.50
CA SER A 388 6.33 -4.58 25.99
C SER A 388 6.30 -3.45 24.95
N MET A 389 6.35 -3.79 23.65
CA MET A 389 6.33 -2.80 22.57
C MET A 389 4.97 -2.13 22.41
N PHE A 390 3.87 -2.87 22.62
CA PHE A 390 2.52 -2.30 22.65
C PHE A 390 2.40 -1.11 23.61
N PHE A 391 3.05 -1.20 24.78
CA PHE A 391 3.04 -0.15 25.78
C PHE A 391 4.13 0.91 25.60
N GLN A 392 5.17 0.63 24.82
CA GLN A 392 6.23 1.58 24.45
C GLN A 392 5.80 2.50 23.31
N LEU A 393 4.98 2.00 22.38
CA LEU A 393 4.32 2.78 21.32
C LEU A 393 2.96 3.37 21.78
N GLU A 394 2.68 3.32 23.09
CA GLU A 394 1.46 3.83 23.75
C GLU A 394 0.13 3.41 23.09
N LEU A 395 0.09 2.21 22.52
CA LEU A 395 -1.09 1.70 21.82
C LEU A 395 -2.29 1.55 22.75
N THR A 396 -3.48 1.90 22.26
CA THR A 396 -4.76 1.63 22.90
C THR A 396 -5.61 0.78 21.97
N LEU A 397 -5.97 -0.44 22.42
CA LEU A 397 -6.79 -1.39 21.69
C LEU A 397 -8.26 -1.21 22.07
N HIS A 398 -9.11 -0.85 21.12
CA HIS A 398 -10.54 -0.58 21.34
C HIS A 398 -11.39 -1.83 21.15
N HIS A 399 -11.13 -2.55 20.06
CA HIS A 399 -11.80 -3.79 19.70
C HIS A 399 -10.83 -4.71 18.91
N PRO A 400 -10.89 -6.04 19.09
CA PRO A 400 -11.64 -6.76 20.12
C PRO A 400 -10.93 -6.69 21.48
N ARG A 401 -11.70 -6.84 22.57
CA ARG A 401 -11.17 -6.76 23.94
C ARG A 401 -10.58 -8.08 24.45
N HIS A 402 -10.95 -9.20 23.82
CA HIS A 402 -10.47 -10.54 24.14
C HIS A 402 -9.58 -11.09 23.02
N PHE A 403 -8.73 -12.08 23.33
CA PHE A 403 -7.86 -12.72 22.34
C PHE A 403 -8.65 -13.45 21.25
N LEU A 404 -9.83 -14.00 21.59
CA LEU A 404 -10.66 -14.77 20.67
C LEU A 404 -11.58 -13.83 19.88
N ILE A 405 -11.37 -13.82 18.56
CA ILE A 405 -12.24 -13.22 17.56
C ILE A 405 -13.06 -14.37 16.96
N VAL A 406 -14.37 -14.22 16.86
CA VAL A 406 -15.23 -15.08 16.03
C VAL A 406 -15.73 -14.20 14.89
N THR A 407 -15.60 -14.65 13.65
CA THR A 407 -16.06 -13.83 12.52
C THR A 407 -17.59 -13.83 12.40
N GLU A 408 -18.15 -12.65 12.15
CA GLU A 408 -19.58 -12.47 11.83
C GLU A 408 -19.71 -12.39 10.32
N ASN A 409 -20.52 -13.26 9.71
CA ASN A 409 -20.64 -13.40 8.24
C ASN A 409 -19.30 -13.59 7.51
N GLY A 410 -18.30 -14.17 8.18
CA GLY A 410 -16.95 -14.37 7.64
C GLY A 410 -16.04 -13.14 7.69
N GLU A 411 -16.43 -12.09 8.42
CA GLU A 411 -15.65 -10.87 8.60
C GLU A 411 -15.41 -10.54 10.09
N SER A 412 -14.35 -9.77 10.37
CA SER A 412 -14.12 -9.15 11.68
C SER A 412 -13.21 -7.92 11.53
N THR A 413 -12.90 -7.23 12.62
CA THR A 413 -12.01 -6.05 12.62
C THR A 413 -11.19 -5.99 13.90
N ILE A 414 -9.97 -5.46 13.81
CA ILE A 414 -9.15 -5.02 14.94
C ILE A 414 -8.96 -3.50 14.80
N SER A 415 -9.12 -2.74 15.88
CA SER A 415 -9.00 -1.27 15.88
C SER A 415 -8.20 -0.73 17.07
N MET A 416 -7.24 0.14 16.77
CA MET A 416 -6.32 0.72 17.75
C MET A 416 -6.12 2.22 17.53
N THR A 417 -5.74 2.94 18.60
CA THR A 417 -5.25 4.32 18.52
C THR A 417 -3.87 4.46 19.16
N PHE A 418 -3.15 5.51 18.76
CA PHE A 418 -1.78 5.85 19.16
C PHE A 418 -1.60 7.37 19.13
N PRO A 419 -0.69 7.95 19.94
CA PRO A 419 -0.50 9.39 20.01
C PRO A 419 0.39 9.96 18.90
N GLU A 420 1.37 9.18 18.43
CA GLU A 420 2.41 9.59 17.49
C GLU A 420 2.38 8.70 16.23
N PRO A 421 2.65 9.20 15.01
CA PRO A 421 2.52 8.42 13.78
C PRO A 421 3.34 7.12 13.75
N LEU A 422 2.66 6.00 13.47
CA LEU A 422 3.25 4.66 13.40
C LEU A 422 3.09 4.01 12.01
N GLU A 423 4.01 3.11 11.69
CA GLU A 423 3.86 2.11 10.63
C GLU A 423 3.36 0.79 11.22
N PHE A 424 2.44 0.11 10.54
CA PHE A 424 1.88 -1.19 10.94
C PHE A 424 2.07 -2.27 9.88
N SER A 425 2.21 -3.51 10.33
CA SER A 425 2.21 -4.72 9.50
C SER A 425 1.40 -5.82 10.21
N TYR A 426 0.94 -6.82 9.46
CA TYR A 426 0.17 -7.94 10.00
C TYR A 426 0.57 -9.27 9.36
N LYS A 427 0.28 -10.37 10.08
CA LYS A 427 0.45 -11.73 9.60
C LYS A 427 -0.74 -12.58 10.02
N ILE A 428 -1.31 -13.32 9.07
CA ILE A 428 -2.41 -14.26 9.31
C ILE A 428 -1.93 -15.66 8.96
N CYS A 429 -2.09 -16.59 9.89
CA CYS A 429 -1.57 -17.96 9.81
C CYS A 429 -2.68 -18.97 10.11
N GLN A 430 -3.09 -19.76 9.12
CA GLN A 430 -4.07 -20.84 9.32
C GLN A 430 -3.44 -22.00 10.11
N ARG A 431 -4.12 -22.45 11.17
CA ARG A 431 -3.72 -23.63 11.95
C ARG A 431 -4.10 -24.91 11.18
N SER A 432 -3.12 -25.63 10.64
CA SER A 432 -3.32 -26.83 9.80
C SER A 432 -2.55 -28.04 10.33
N GLY A 433 -2.97 -28.53 11.51
CA GLY A 433 -2.31 -29.66 12.18
C GLY A 433 -0.86 -29.35 12.55
N SER A 434 0.09 -30.08 11.95
CA SER A 434 1.52 -29.90 12.17
C SER A 434 2.16 -28.78 11.32
N GLN A 435 1.43 -28.19 10.38
CA GLN A 435 1.91 -27.08 9.56
C GLN A 435 1.04 -25.82 9.74
N SER A 436 1.65 -24.65 9.56
CA SER A 436 0.96 -23.37 9.63
C SER A 436 1.09 -22.66 8.28
N LYS A 437 -0.05 -22.40 7.63
CA LYS A 437 -0.08 -21.77 6.31
C LYS A 437 -0.26 -20.26 6.47
N VAL A 438 0.75 -19.48 6.10
CA VAL A 438 0.62 -18.01 6.00
C VAL A 438 -0.33 -17.68 4.85
N LEU A 439 -1.27 -16.75 5.08
CA LEU A 439 -2.15 -16.24 4.03
C LEU A 439 -1.52 -15.04 3.29
N ASN A 440 -1.97 -14.83 2.06
CA ASN A 440 -1.71 -13.62 1.27
C ASN A 440 -2.50 -12.40 1.81
N SER A 441 -2.11 -11.19 1.41
CA SER A 441 -2.68 -9.95 1.95
C SER A 441 -4.17 -9.77 1.68
N SER A 442 -4.69 -10.39 0.62
CA SER A 442 -6.11 -10.44 0.22
C SER A 442 -7.11 -10.89 1.31
N ALA A 443 -6.62 -11.58 2.35
CA ALA A 443 -7.41 -11.97 3.52
C ALA A 443 -7.70 -10.81 4.51
N ALA A 444 -7.18 -9.60 4.27
CA ALA A 444 -7.39 -8.45 5.15
C ALA A 444 -7.17 -7.08 4.48
N LEU A 445 -7.71 -6.03 5.11
CA LEU A 445 -7.54 -4.63 4.72
C LEU A 445 -6.97 -3.84 5.90
N LEU A 446 -5.70 -3.43 5.83
CA LEU A 446 -5.05 -2.57 6.83
C LEU A 446 -5.14 -1.10 6.41
N THR A 447 -5.93 -0.32 7.14
CA THR A 447 -5.99 1.15 7.04
C THR A 447 -5.25 1.77 8.22
N VAL A 448 -4.40 2.77 7.94
CA VAL A 448 -3.64 3.52 8.96
C VAL A 448 -3.79 5.01 8.70
N THR A 449 -3.91 5.79 9.77
CA THR A 449 -3.98 7.27 9.77
C THR A 449 -2.92 7.81 10.74
N GLU A 450 -2.87 9.14 10.96
CA GLU A 450 -1.92 9.74 11.91
C GLU A 450 -2.12 9.28 13.37
N THR A 451 -3.32 8.80 13.76
CA THR A 451 -3.64 8.42 15.17
C THR A 451 -4.47 7.14 15.34
N HIS A 452 -5.04 6.59 14.25
CA HIS A 452 -5.92 5.41 14.27
C HIS A 452 -5.45 4.34 13.27
N MET A 453 -5.59 3.06 13.65
CA MET A 453 -5.38 1.89 12.79
C MET A 453 -6.62 1.00 12.82
N LYS A 454 -7.00 0.48 11.65
CA LYS A 454 -8.13 -0.44 11.44
C LYS A 454 -7.66 -1.58 10.53
N LEU A 455 -7.70 -2.81 11.04
CA LEU A 455 -7.41 -4.03 10.28
C LEU A 455 -8.70 -4.84 10.14
N GLN A 456 -9.35 -4.76 8.97
CA GLN A 456 -10.50 -5.61 8.64
C GLN A 456 -9.99 -6.98 8.18
N LEU A 457 -10.62 -8.06 8.63
CA LEU A 457 -10.21 -9.44 8.38
C LEU A 457 -11.34 -10.18 7.66
N ARG A 458 -11.04 -10.82 6.52
CA ARG A 458 -11.99 -11.60 5.69
C ARG A 458 -11.33 -12.92 5.29
N PRO A 459 -11.37 -13.97 6.14
CA PRO A 459 -10.64 -15.22 5.87
C PRO A 459 -11.24 -16.00 4.69
N PRO A 460 -10.43 -16.48 3.74
CA PRO A 460 -10.91 -17.12 2.51
C PRO A 460 -11.45 -18.55 2.72
N THR A 461 -11.33 -19.11 3.91
CA THR A 461 -11.77 -20.49 4.24
C THR A 461 -12.26 -20.57 5.68
N ARG A 462 -13.16 -21.53 5.95
CA ARG A 462 -13.53 -21.92 7.32
C ARG A 462 -12.31 -22.42 8.11
N GLY A 463 -12.25 -22.12 9.40
CA GLY A 463 -11.25 -22.66 10.33
C GLY A 463 -10.66 -21.60 11.26
N THR A 464 -9.57 -21.96 11.93
CA THR A 464 -8.95 -21.12 12.97
C THR A 464 -7.58 -20.60 12.53
N PHE A 465 -7.32 -19.32 12.83
CA PHE A 465 -6.17 -18.55 12.35
C PHE A 465 -5.51 -17.79 13.50
N ASP A 466 -4.18 -17.80 13.55
CA ASP A 466 -3.41 -16.87 14.37
C ASP A 466 -3.26 -15.54 13.61
N VAL A 467 -3.64 -14.43 14.25
CA VAL A 467 -3.51 -13.07 13.70
C VAL A 467 -2.53 -12.30 14.57
N THR A 468 -1.38 -11.93 14.01
CA THR A 468 -0.34 -11.16 14.69
C THR A 468 -0.25 -9.76 14.11
N VAL A 469 -0.23 -8.75 14.97
CA VAL A 469 -0.04 -7.34 14.61
C VAL A 469 1.35 -6.89 15.05
N TYR A 470 2.04 -6.19 14.16
CA TYR A 470 3.37 -5.64 14.36
C TYR A 470 3.33 -4.12 14.10
N ALA A 471 4.10 -3.33 14.84
CA ALA A 471 4.11 -1.88 14.68
C ALA A 471 5.46 -1.27 15.07
N LYS A 472 5.81 -0.13 14.47
CA LYS A 472 6.99 0.68 14.80
C LYS A 472 6.69 2.17 14.61
N THR A 473 7.54 3.04 15.16
CA THR A 473 7.56 4.47 14.86
C THR A 473 7.74 4.74 13.37
N ALA A 474 6.95 5.64 12.79
CA ALA A 474 7.02 5.95 11.35
C ALA A 474 8.41 6.52 10.95
N ASN A 475 8.81 6.25 9.72
CA ASN A 475 10.10 6.64 9.13
C ASN A 475 11.34 6.03 9.81
N THR A 476 11.19 5.00 10.65
CA THR A 476 12.33 4.31 11.29
C THR A 476 12.73 3.04 10.55
N SER A 477 14.04 2.82 10.40
CA SER A 477 14.62 1.63 9.76
C SER A 477 14.65 0.43 10.71
N GLY A 478 14.39 -0.76 10.17
CA GLY A 478 14.43 -2.03 10.91
C GLY A 478 13.14 -2.85 10.77
N ASP A 479 13.15 -4.03 11.38
CA ASP A 479 12.01 -4.95 11.42
C ASP A 479 10.84 -4.38 12.23
N TYR A 480 9.63 -4.87 11.95
CA TYR A 480 8.43 -4.56 12.73
C TYR A 480 8.34 -5.50 13.95
N PRO A 481 8.47 -5.03 15.19
CA PRO A 481 8.27 -5.84 16.39
C PRO A 481 6.78 -6.18 16.62
N GLU A 482 6.51 -7.38 17.14
CA GLU A 482 5.15 -7.80 17.52
C GLU A 482 4.62 -6.94 18.67
N VAL A 483 3.38 -6.46 18.54
CA VAL A 483 2.70 -5.69 19.59
C VAL A 483 1.59 -6.50 20.28
N CYS A 484 0.81 -7.27 19.52
CA CYS A 484 -0.20 -8.16 20.07
C CYS A 484 -0.64 -9.23 19.07
N ASN A 485 -1.24 -10.30 19.58
CA ASN A 485 -1.82 -11.38 18.79
C ASN A 485 -3.23 -11.76 19.25
N PHE A 486 -3.94 -12.42 18.33
CA PHE A 486 -5.32 -12.85 18.47
C PHE A 486 -5.50 -14.25 17.87
N LEU A 487 -6.46 -15.00 18.39
CA LEU A 487 -6.99 -16.20 17.76
C LEU A 487 -8.28 -15.84 17.05
N MET A 488 -8.35 -16.02 15.74
CA MET A 488 -9.55 -15.81 14.95
C MET A 488 -10.14 -17.16 14.56
N ASP A 489 -11.36 -17.46 15.00
CA ASP A 489 -12.14 -18.56 14.44
C ASP A 489 -13.13 -18.03 13.39
N CYS A 490 -13.19 -18.71 12.25
CA CYS A 490 -14.05 -18.35 11.13
C CYS A 490 -15.05 -19.49 10.87
N PRO A 491 -16.27 -19.45 11.44
CA PRO A 491 -17.25 -20.52 11.32
C PRO A 491 -17.70 -20.78 9.88
N SER A 492 -17.77 -19.71 9.08
CA SER A 492 -18.02 -19.70 7.64
C SER A 492 -17.19 -18.57 7.00
N PRO A 493 -16.58 -18.76 5.82
CA PRO A 493 -15.97 -17.65 5.08
C PRO A 493 -17.05 -16.67 4.59
N SER A 494 -16.64 -15.45 4.21
CA SER A 494 -17.57 -14.45 3.68
C SER A 494 -18.05 -14.82 2.28
N SER A 495 -19.27 -14.40 1.94
CA SER A 495 -19.79 -14.42 0.56
C SER A 495 -19.33 -13.23 -0.27
N LEU A 496 -18.71 -12.22 0.36
CA LEU A 496 -18.08 -11.10 -0.34
C LEU A 496 -16.77 -11.56 -1.01
N GLU A 497 -16.43 -10.87 -2.08
CA GLU A 497 -15.15 -11.05 -2.77
C GLU A 497 -13.95 -10.73 -1.85
N ASN A 498 -12.85 -11.47 -2.02
CA ASN A 498 -11.59 -11.20 -1.31
C ASN A 498 -11.02 -9.83 -1.71
N PHE A 499 -10.21 -9.22 -0.85
CA PHE A 499 -9.51 -7.99 -1.22
C PHE A 499 -8.45 -8.30 -2.30
N PRO A 500 -8.16 -7.39 -3.25
CA PRO A 500 -7.06 -7.55 -4.20
C PRO A 500 -5.71 -7.55 -3.46
N GLU A 501 -4.70 -8.20 -4.06
CA GLU A 501 -3.39 -8.31 -3.41
C GLU A 501 -2.65 -6.98 -3.39
N ASN A 502 -2.28 -6.53 -2.18
CA ASN A 502 -1.44 -5.36 -1.97
C ASN A 502 -0.11 -5.81 -1.34
N PRO A 503 1.02 -5.75 -2.07
CA PRO A 503 2.35 -6.07 -1.53
C PRO A 503 2.81 -5.12 -0.42
N SER A 504 2.31 -3.89 -0.39
CA SER A 504 2.63 -2.86 0.60
C SER A 504 1.92 -3.09 1.95
N GLN A 505 0.95 -4.01 2.01
CA GLN A 505 0.05 -4.32 3.12
C GLN A 505 -0.88 -3.18 3.59
N SER A 506 -0.39 -1.94 3.70
CA SER A 506 -1.17 -0.75 4.10
C SER A 506 -1.93 -0.13 2.92
N TRP A 507 -3.12 0.40 3.21
CA TRP A 507 -4.01 1.06 2.27
C TRP A 507 -4.29 2.52 2.67
N GLY A 508 -4.58 3.36 1.68
CA GLY A 508 -4.62 4.82 1.76
C GLY A 508 -3.34 5.46 1.23
N LEU A 509 -3.15 6.74 1.55
CA LEU A 509 -1.92 7.49 1.30
C LEU A 509 -0.79 6.96 2.20
N GLY A 510 0.43 6.81 1.68
CA GLY A 510 1.57 6.29 2.44
C GLY A 510 2.12 7.30 3.45
N GLN A 511 2.64 6.82 4.59
CA GLN A 511 3.18 7.70 5.65
C GLN A 511 4.34 8.59 5.16
N ASN A 512 5.07 8.15 4.12
CA ASN A 512 6.14 8.90 3.47
C ASN A 512 5.64 9.97 2.47
N ALA A 513 4.37 9.95 2.05
CA ALA A 513 3.85 10.80 0.97
C ALA A 513 4.07 12.31 1.21
N LYS A 514 3.98 12.74 2.48
CA LYS A 514 4.27 14.13 2.91
C LYS A 514 5.72 14.53 2.63
N SER A 515 6.68 13.63 2.82
CA SER A 515 8.11 13.85 2.45
C SER A 515 8.39 13.74 0.96
N LEU A 516 7.59 12.96 0.22
CA LEU A 516 7.63 12.94 -1.25
C LEU A 516 7.07 14.25 -1.85
N GLY A 517 6.19 14.94 -1.13
CA GLY A 517 5.69 16.27 -1.46
C GLY A 517 4.18 16.34 -1.71
N LEU A 518 3.42 15.30 -1.38
CA LEU A 518 1.96 15.32 -1.42
C LEU A 518 1.38 15.97 -0.16
N LYS A 519 0.34 16.79 -0.33
CA LYS A 519 -0.51 17.27 0.77
C LYS A 519 -1.44 16.14 1.24
N PRO A 520 -1.95 16.16 2.49
CA PRO A 520 -3.04 15.28 2.90
C PRO A 520 -4.25 15.40 1.95
N CYS A 521 -4.89 14.28 1.63
CA CYS A 521 -6.02 14.22 0.70
C CYS A 521 -7.31 13.73 1.37
N GLN A 522 -8.46 14.05 0.79
CA GLN A 522 -9.78 13.63 1.26
C GLN A 522 -10.12 12.14 1.07
N TYR A 523 -9.27 11.38 0.36
CA TYR A 523 -9.53 9.99 0.01
C TYR A 523 -9.17 9.03 1.14
N GLU A 524 -10.14 8.27 1.62
CA GLU A 524 -9.91 7.13 2.51
C GLU A 524 -9.25 5.94 1.77
N ALA A 525 -8.88 4.91 2.53
CA ALA A 525 -8.25 3.70 2.03
C ALA A 525 -9.17 2.87 1.10
N GLU A 526 -10.48 2.88 1.36
CA GLU A 526 -11.53 2.33 0.49
C GLU A 526 -12.32 3.49 -0.13
N ILE A 527 -12.43 3.51 -1.45
CA ILE A 527 -13.16 4.52 -2.24
C ILE A 527 -14.32 3.81 -2.92
N LEU A 528 -15.55 4.12 -2.50
CA LEU A 528 -16.76 3.54 -3.07
C LEU A 528 -17.09 4.24 -4.40
N LEU A 529 -17.35 3.45 -5.45
CA LEU A 529 -17.66 3.96 -6.79
C LEU A 529 -19.06 3.48 -7.25
N ASP A 530 -19.95 4.46 -7.47
CA ASP A 530 -21.29 4.27 -8.06
C ASP A 530 -21.28 4.35 -9.60
N SER A 531 -20.10 4.52 -10.19
CA SER A 531 -19.87 4.79 -11.61
C SER A 531 -18.65 3.99 -12.10
N GLY A 532 -18.68 3.56 -13.36
CA GLY A 532 -17.53 2.92 -14.02
C GLY A 532 -16.36 3.88 -14.34
N SER A 533 -16.44 5.15 -13.95
CA SER A 533 -15.36 6.14 -14.12
C SER A 533 -15.16 6.97 -12.85
N PHE A 534 -13.90 7.22 -12.52
CA PHE A 534 -13.45 7.95 -11.33
C PHE A 534 -12.28 8.89 -11.67
N GLU A 535 -12.08 9.91 -10.83
CA GLU A 535 -10.99 10.89 -10.91
C GLU A 535 -10.42 11.13 -9.50
N MET A 536 -9.14 10.81 -9.33
CA MET A 536 -8.38 11.09 -8.11
C MET A 536 -7.51 12.32 -8.33
N VAL A 537 -7.68 13.36 -7.51
CA VAL A 537 -6.85 14.58 -7.56
C VAL A 537 -6.04 14.71 -6.27
N LEU A 538 -4.72 14.58 -6.38
CA LEU A 538 -3.78 14.68 -5.25
C LEU A 538 -3.04 16.01 -5.32
N GLN A 539 -3.20 16.83 -4.29
CA GLN A 539 -2.57 18.15 -4.19
C GLN A 539 -1.08 18.02 -3.80
N THR A 540 -0.19 18.78 -4.43
CA THR A 540 1.27 18.74 -4.20
C THR A 540 1.77 19.97 -3.44
N THR A 541 3.03 19.94 -3.03
CA THR A 541 3.77 21.08 -2.43
C THR A 541 4.89 21.60 -3.35
N ARG A 542 5.11 20.92 -4.49
CA ARG A 542 6.10 21.19 -5.54
C ARG A 542 5.68 20.47 -6.83
N PRO A 543 6.23 20.82 -8.01
CA PRO A 543 6.01 20.06 -9.23
C PRO A 543 6.46 18.60 -9.08
N LEU A 544 5.54 17.67 -9.30
CA LEU A 544 5.76 16.22 -9.28
C LEU A 544 5.31 15.59 -10.61
N MET A 545 5.79 14.39 -10.88
CA MET A 545 5.34 13.51 -11.95
C MET A 545 4.65 12.30 -11.33
N MET A 546 3.55 11.83 -11.92
CA MET A 546 2.77 10.69 -11.40
C MET A 546 2.89 9.44 -12.27
N LEU A 547 2.95 8.27 -11.63
CA LEU A 547 2.75 6.98 -12.27
C LEU A 547 1.72 6.20 -11.46
N CYS A 548 0.67 5.71 -12.12
CA CYS A 548 -0.36 4.90 -11.50
C CYS A 548 -0.40 3.49 -12.09
N GLN A 549 -0.72 2.50 -11.27
CA GLN A 549 -0.94 1.11 -11.68
C GLN A 549 -2.26 0.61 -11.11
N LEU A 550 -3.07 -0.02 -11.95
CA LEU A 550 -4.38 -0.57 -11.60
C LEU A 550 -4.32 -2.10 -11.71
N SER A 551 -4.94 -2.82 -10.79
CA SER A 551 -5.17 -4.25 -10.92
C SER A 551 -6.57 -4.66 -10.47
N HIS A 552 -7.11 -5.70 -11.12
CA HIS A 552 -8.42 -6.30 -10.87
C HIS A 552 -8.41 -7.72 -11.44
N LYS A 553 -9.09 -8.67 -10.78
CA LYS A 553 -9.08 -10.11 -11.15
C LYS A 553 -9.41 -10.43 -12.63
N ASN A 554 -10.21 -9.58 -13.29
CA ASN A 554 -10.68 -9.76 -14.67
C ASN A 554 -9.94 -8.85 -15.68
N LEU A 555 -8.95 -8.05 -15.27
CA LEU A 555 -8.17 -7.20 -16.18
C LEU A 555 -6.81 -7.84 -16.48
N ASP A 556 -6.46 -7.97 -17.75
CA ASP A 556 -5.08 -8.24 -18.15
C ASP A 556 -4.20 -6.97 -18.06
N LYS A 557 -2.87 -7.13 -18.16
CA LYS A 557 -1.90 -6.04 -18.00
C LYS A 557 -1.99 -4.96 -19.10
N SER A 558 -2.51 -5.27 -20.27
CA SER A 558 -2.74 -4.32 -21.38
C SER A 558 -4.03 -3.53 -21.14
N GLN A 559 -5.12 -4.24 -20.82
CA GLN A 559 -6.40 -3.63 -20.45
C GLN A 559 -6.25 -2.70 -19.23
N ALA A 560 -5.51 -3.12 -18.21
CA ALA A 560 -5.27 -2.35 -16.99
C ALA A 560 -4.56 -1.02 -17.25
N LYS A 561 -3.55 -0.98 -18.14
CA LYS A 561 -2.93 0.28 -18.58
C LYS A 561 -3.96 1.20 -19.24
N ARG A 562 -4.79 0.65 -20.13
CA ARG A 562 -5.86 1.38 -20.84
C ARG A 562 -7.04 1.77 -19.95
N CYS A 563 -7.04 1.38 -18.67
CA CYS A 563 -8.00 1.86 -17.67
C CYS A 563 -7.51 3.13 -16.94
N ILE A 564 -6.30 3.63 -17.23
CA ILE A 564 -5.69 4.78 -16.54
C ILE A 564 -5.29 5.86 -17.54
N THR A 565 -5.48 7.13 -17.16
CA THR A 565 -4.70 8.25 -17.73
C THR A 565 -4.36 9.24 -16.61
N THR A 566 -3.14 9.76 -16.63
CA THR A 566 -2.57 10.62 -15.59
C THR A 566 -2.11 11.96 -16.17
N GLN A 567 -2.28 13.03 -15.38
CA GLN A 567 -1.89 14.40 -15.71
C GLN A 567 -1.10 14.98 -14.52
N SER A 568 0.06 15.57 -14.81
CA SER A 568 1.04 16.03 -13.83
C SER A 568 1.13 17.57 -13.86
N GLU A 569 0.40 18.28 -13.01
CA GLU A 569 0.35 19.75 -12.94
C GLU A 569 1.31 20.29 -11.84
N PRO A 570 1.59 21.61 -11.77
CA PRO A 570 2.58 22.14 -10.81
C PRO A 570 2.18 21.96 -9.33
N ASP A 571 0.89 22.07 -9.03
CA ASP A 571 0.30 22.05 -7.69
C ASP A 571 -0.67 20.88 -7.43
N GLN A 572 -0.96 20.06 -8.45
CA GLN A 572 -1.81 18.87 -8.35
C GLN A 572 -1.42 17.74 -9.33
N LEU A 573 -1.85 16.52 -9.00
CA LEU A 573 -1.70 15.33 -9.83
C LEU A 573 -3.08 14.68 -10.02
N SER A 574 -3.51 14.52 -11.26
CA SER A 574 -4.86 14.05 -11.60
C SER A 574 -4.81 12.67 -12.27
N CYS A 575 -5.48 11.67 -11.69
CA CYS A 575 -5.51 10.29 -12.17
C CYS A 575 -6.94 9.86 -12.46
N HIS A 576 -7.25 9.66 -13.75
CA HIS A 576 -8.52 9.09 -14.19
C HIS A 576 -8.45 7.57 -14.23
N VAL A 577 -9.49 6.93 -13.71
CA VAL A 577 -9.63 5.47 -13.68
C VAL A 577 -10.95 5.05 -14.34
N LEU A 578 -10.89 3.99 -15.13
CA LEU A 578 -12.04 3.30 -15.71
C LEU A 578 -12.19 1.92 -15.07
N CYS A 579 -13.38 1.61 -14.58
CA CYS A 579 -13.77 0.33 -13.98
C CYS A 579 -14.78 -0.37 -14.89
N PRO A 580 -14.34 -1.24 -15.82
CA PRO A 580 -15.23 -1.97 -16.74
C PRO A 580 -16.00 -3.12 -16.07
N TYR A 581 -15.61 -3.54 -14.87
CA TYR A 581 -16.22 -4.63 -14.09
C TYR A 581 -16.67 -4.16 -12.69
N ILE A 582 -17.69 -4.81 -12.14
CA ILE A 582 -18.06 -4.74 -10.71
C ILE A 582 -17.02 -5.53 -9.90
N GLY A 583 -16.61 -4.99 -8.74
CA GLY A 583 -15.63 -5.61 -7.85
C GLY A 583 -14.64 -4.61 -7.24
N TYR A 584 -13.57 -5.17 -6.65
CA TYR A 584 -12.50 -4.41 -6.01
C TYR A 584 -11.28 -4.25 -6.92
N TYR A 585 -10.80 -3.02 -7.08
CA TYR A 585 -9.58 -2.68 -7.79
C TYR A 585 -8.52 -2.19 -6.81
N HIS A 586 -7.26 -2.53 -7.07
CA HIS A 586 -6.11 -1.93 -6.39
C HIS A 586 -5.50 -0.87 -7.30
N LEU A 587 -5.47 0.39 -6.83
CA LEU A 587 -4.78 1.50 -7.46
C LEU A 587 -3.51 1.83 -6.65
N ALA A 588 -2.35 1.46 -7.17
CA ALA A 588 -1.05 1.88 -6.63
C ALA A 588 -0.61 3.19 -7.27
N VAL A 589 -0.28 4.19 -6.44
CA VAL A 589 0.15 5.52 -6.84
C VAL A 589 1.62 5.69 -6.49
N PHE A 590 2.42 6.13 -7.46
CA PHE A 590 3.84 6.42 -7.32
C PHE A 590 4.13 7.84 -7.82
N VAL A 591 5.09 8.53 -7.20
CA VAL A 591 5.48 9.91 -7.58
C VAL A 591 6.99 10.07 -7.71
N LYS A 592 7.39 11.03 -8.55
CA LYS A 592 8.77 11.46 -8.77
C LYS A 592 8.84 12.99 -8.73
N ASP A 593 9.93 13.58 -8.24
CA ASP A 593 10.18 15.02 -8.35
C ASP A 593 10.48 15.40 -9.81
N CYS A 594 9.83 16.44 -10.35
CA CYS A 594 9.97 16.85 -11.75
C CYS A 594 11.40 17.33 -12.10
N GLU A 595 12.12 17.87 -11.12
CA GLU A 595 13.49 18.37 -11.30
C GLU A 595 14.56 17.31 -11.01
N SER A 596 14.16 16.09 -10.66
CA SER A 596 15.12 15.00 -10.46
C SER A 596 15.45 14.27 -11.77
N ASP A 597 16.74 14.11 -12.08
CA ASP A 597 17.21 13.36 -13.27
C ASP A 597 16.98 11.83 -13.14
N GLY A 598 16.76 11.33 -11.93
CA GLY A 598 16.52 9.90 -11.67
C GLY A 598 15.24 9.39 -12.34
N THR A 599 15.26 8.16 -12.84
CA THR A 599 14.09 7.51 -13.47
C THR A 599 13.15 6.82 -12.46
N THR A 600 13.53 6.79 -11.18
CA THR A 600 12.83 6.04 -10.14
C THR A 600 11.60 6.79 -9.59
N TYR A 601 10.43 6.20 -9.75
CA TYR A 601 9.20 6.62 -9.06
C TYR A 601 9.13 5.96 -7.66
N ASN A 602 8.70 6.73 -6.65
CA ASN A 602 8.60 6.28 -5.26
C ASN A 602 7.15 5.93 -4.92
N PRO A 603 6.87 4.83 -4.19
CA PRO A 603 5.51 4.50 -3.77
C PRO A 603 4.95 5.56 -2.82
N ALA A 604 3.75 6.04 -3.13
CA ALA A 604 3.10 7.16 -2.45
C ALA A 604 1.71 6.82 -1.88
N GLY A 605 1.03 5.79 -2.38
CA GLY A 605 -0.25 5.32 -1.84
C GLY A 605 -0.77 4.05 -2.50
N ASN A 606 -1.71 3.37 -1.84
CA ASN A 606 -2.40 2.18 -2.35
C ASN A 606 -3.89 2.28 -1.99
N PHE A 607 -4.76 2.49 -2.98
CA PHE A 607 -6.18 2.74 -2.75
C PHE A 607 -7.03 1.58 -3.25
N LEU A 608 -8.03 1.18 -2.46
CA LEU A 608 -9.01 0.16 -2.81
C LEU A 608 -10.22 0.84 -3.47
N LEU A 609 -10.40 0.69 -4.77
CA LEU A 609 -11.58 1.21 -5.45
C LEU A 609 -12.65 0.12 -5.50
N HIS A 610 -13.84 0.38 -4.97
CA HIS A 610 -14.93 -0.58 -4.86
C HIS A 610 -16.07 -0.17 -5.81
N CYS A 611 -16.09 -0.72 -7.02
CA CYS A 611 -17.15 -0.49 -8.00
C CYS A 611 -18.34 -1.40 -7.68
N ARG A 612 -19.42 -0.84 -7.13
CA ARG A 612 -20.51 -1.61 -6.50
C ARG A 612 -21.62 -1.99 -7.48
N ALA A 613 -22.19 -1.01 -8.16
CA ALA A 613 -23.05 -1.18 -9.34
C ALA A 613 -23.22 0.19 -10.00
N GLY A 614 -23.07 0.27 -11.32
CA GLY A 614 -23.16 1.54 -12.05
C GLY A 614 -23.12 1.34 -13.56
N ALA A 615 -23.10 2.44 -14.32
CA ALA A 615 -22.91 2.40 -15.76
C ALA A 615 -21.48 1.97 -16.10
N LEU A 616 -21.28 0.65 -16.27
CA LEU A 616 -19.97 0.05 -16.56
C LEU A 616 -19.41 0.55 -17.88
N ILE A 617 -18.11 0.84 -17.89
CA ILE A 617 -17.40 1.24 -19.11
C ILE A 617 -17.21 0.01 -19.98
N SER A 618 -17.81 0.01 -21.17
CA SER A 618 -17.53 -1.02 -22.18
C SER A 618 -16.03 -1.07 -22.48
N ILE A 619 -15.45 -2.26 -22.58
CA ILE A 619 -14.03 -2.45 -22.90
C ILE A 619 -13.62 -1.75 -24.21
N ASN A 620 -14.58 -1.60 -25.14
CA ASN A 620 -14.45 -0.87 -26.40
C ASN A 620 -14.40 0.68 -26.25
N LYS A 621 -14.47 1.19 -25.01
CA LYS A 621 -14.38 2.62 -24.63
C LYS A 621 -13.27 2.89 -23.61
N LEU A 622 -12.35 1.92 -23.39
CA LEU A 622 -11.11 2.17 -22.66
C LEU A 622 -10.22 3.20 -23.38
N PHE A 623 -9.24 3.74 -22.67
CA PHE A 623 -8.30 4.71 -23.24
C PHE A 623 -7.44 4.08 -24.36
N PRO A 624 -6.83 4.90 -25.23
CA PRO A 624 -5.96 4.41 -26.30
C PRO A 624 -4.73 3.64 -25.75
N PRO A 625 -4.14 2.72 -26.55
CA PRO A 625 -2.87 2.11 -26.20
C PRO A 625 -1.72 3.13 -26.20
N ASP A 626 -0.67 2.79 -25.46
CA ASP A 626 0.63 3.47 -25.42
C ASP A 626 0.56 4.98 -25.11
N LEU A 627 -0.42 5.40 -24.30
CA LEU A 627 -0.41 6.71 -23.66
C LEU A 627 0.84 6.88 -22.78
N SER A 628 1.39 8.08 -22.79
CA SER A 628 2.33 8.58 -21.79
C SER A 628 1.68 8.72 -20.40
N ASN A 629 2.52 8.82 -19.36
CA ASN A 629 2.05 9.12 -18.00
C ASN A 629 1.71 10.62 -17.80
N ASP A 630 2.02 11.46 -18.79
CA ASP A 630 1.90 12.91 -18.74
C ASP A 630 0.96 13.38 -19.85
N CYS A 631 -0.32 13.08 -19.66
CA CYS A 631 -1.38 13.50 -20.55
C CYS A 631 -1.85 14.92 -20.21
N GLY A 632 -2.28 15.69 -21.23
CA GLY A 632 -2.68 17.09 -21.11
C GLY A 632 -1.52 18.06 -20.87
N PRO A 633 -1.80 19.34 -20.66
CA PRO A 633 -0.81 20.33 -20.23
C PRO A 633 -0.38 20.09 -18.79
N GLY A 634 0.87 20.43 -18.48
CA GLY A 634 1.41 20.26 -17.14
C GLY A 634 2.91 20.47 -17.09
N ASN A 635 3.57 19.78 -16.16
CA ASN A 635 4.99 19.94 -15.89
C ASN A 635 5.86 19.60 -17.11
N SER A 636 5.47 18.63 -17.95
CA SER A 636 6.18 18.32 -19.21
C SER A 636 6.09 19.45 -20.25
N THR A 637 4.90 20.03 -20.47
CA THR A 637 4.71 21.13 -21.43
C THR A 637 5.38 22.42 -20.96
N LEU A 638 5.31 22.71 -19.65
CA LEU A 638 5.97 23.87 -19.05
C LEU A 638 7.49 23.78 -19.17
N LYS A 639 8.09 22.61 -18.90
CA LYS A 639 9.55 22.38 -18.96
C LYS A 639 10.15 22.60 -20.35
N VAL A 640 9.36 22.50 -21.42
CA VAL A 640 9.78 22.80 -22.79
C VAL A 640 9.34 24.19 -23.30
N GLY A 641 8.53 24.94 -22.54
CA GLY A 641 8.09 26.29 -22.87
C GLY A 641 6.79 26.38 -23.70
N LEU A 642 5.89 25.41 -23.55
CA LEU A 642 4.52 25.50 -24.07
C LEU A 642 3.56 25.92 -22.94
N ILE A 643 2.85 27.03 -23.12
CA ILE A 643 1.97 27.64 -22.10
C ILE A 643 0.59 28.01 -22.69
N ASN A 644 -0.33 28.53 -21.86
CA ASN A 644 -1.61 29.12 -22.27
C ASN A 644 -2.50 28.20 -23.12
N PHE A 645 -2.58 26.92 -22.78
CA PHE A 645 -3.45 25.96 -23.46
C PHE A 645 -4.94 26.30 -23.25
N SER A 646 -5.72 26.40 -24.33
CA SER A 646 -7.18 26.56 -24.24
C SER A 646 -7.92 25.34 -23.69
N HIS A 647 -7.27 24.17 -23.71
CA HIS A 647 -7.78 22.93 -23.12
C HIS A 647 -6.80 22.47 -22.03
N THR A 648 -7.10 22.79 -20.78
CA THR A 648 -6.23 22.52 -19.62
C THR A 648 -6.26 21.06 -19.13
N ARG A 649 -7.14 20.21 -19.68
CA ARG A 649 -7.34 18.83 -19.22
C ARG A 649 -6.91 17.80 -20.27
N ALA A 650 -6.31 16.71 -19.80
CA ALA A 650 -5.94 15.54 -20.60
C ALA A 650 -7.11 14.91 -21.38
N LEU A 651 -8.32 14.90 -20.79
CA LEU A 651 -9.53 14.34 -21.39
C LEU A 651 -10.41 15.43 -21.99
N ILE A 652 -10.55 15.40 -23.31
CA ILE A 652 -11.40 16.33 -24.08
C ILE A 652 -12.59 15.55 -24.66
N ASN A 653 -13.82 16.03 -24.41
CA ASN A 653 -15.03 15.49 -25.02
C ASN A 653 -15.43 16.40 -26.20
N THR A 654 -15.46 15.88 -27.43
CA THR A 654 -15.89 16.65 -28.60
C THR A 654 -17.41 16.56 -28.77
N GLN A 655 -18.06 17.68 -29.12
CA GLN A 655 -19.53 17.75 -29.28
C GLN A 655 -19.97 17.30 -30.69
N ASN A 656 -19.17 17.61 -31.71
CA ASN A 656 -19.45 17.40 -33.12
C ASN A 656 -18.27 16.74 -33.85
N GLY A 657 -17.39 16.01 -33.14
CA GLY A 657 -16.16 15.45 -33.70
C GLY A 657 -15.01 16.44 -33.96
N GLN A 658 -15.21 17.77 -33.86
CA GLN A 658 -14.13 18.76 -34.00
C GLN A 658 -13.57 19.22 -32.65
N CYS A 659 -12.30 19.66 -32.67
CA CYS A 659 -11.62 20.33 -31.56
C CYS A 659 -10.44 21.15 -32.09
N ASN A 660 -10.27 22.39 -31.62
CA ASN A 660 -9.06 23.19 -31.86
C ASN A 660 -8.37 23.40 -30.50
N ILE A 661 -7.18 22.83 -30.33
CA ILE A 661 -6.34 23.06 -29.15
C ILE A 661 -5.36 24.17 -29.51
N THR A 662 -5.42 25.28 -28.79
CA THR A 662 -4.55 26.45 -28.99
C THR A 662 -3.62 26.61 -27.80
N PHE A 663 -2.35 26.96 -28.04
CA PHE A 663 -1.34 27.18 -26.99
C PHE A 663 -0.17 28.02 -27.52
N ARG A 664 0.63 28.57 -26.61
CA ARG A 664 1.77 29.44 -26.95
C ARG A 664 3.11 28.73 -26.82
N ASN A 665 3.87 28.71 -27.91
CA ASN A 665 5.23 28.19 -28.04
C ASN A 665 6.25 29.31 -27.76
N GLN A 666 6.64 29.50 -26.49
CA GLN A 666 7.55 30.59 -26.10
C GLN A 666 8.98 30.36 -26.61
N ASN A 667 9.42 29.10 -26.65
CA ASN A 667 10.82 28.73 -26.94
C ASN A 667 11.11 28.50 -28.43
N GLY A 668 10.16 28.75 -29.34
CA GLY A 668 10.35 28.55 -30.78
C GLY A 668 10.66 27.09 -31.15
N LEU A 669 10.03 26.14 -30.46
CA LEU A 669 10.18 24.72 -30.75
C LEU A 669 9.68 24.39 -32.16
N ASN A 670 10.39 23.49 -32.85
CA ASN A 670 9.79 22.75 -33.95
C ASN A 670 8.78 21.76 -33.36
N LEU A 671 7.55 21.74 -33.87
CA LEU A 671 6.42 21.00 -33.29
C LEU A 671 5.73 20.12 -34.33
N SER A 672 5.23 18.96 -33.89
CA SER A 672 4.28 18.16 -34.67
C SER A 672 3.18 17.60 -33.77
N ALA A 673 2.05 17.28 -34.40
CA ALA A 673 0.94 16.60 -33.77
C ALA A 673 0.62 15.32 -34.56
N ALA A 674 0.38 14.21 -33.86
CA ALA A 674 -0.05 12.96 -34.48
C ALA A 674 -1.33 12.45 -33.82
N LEU A 675 -2.34 12.18 -34.64
CA LEU A 675 -3.58 11.54 -34.21
C LEU A 675 -3.49 10.03 -34.45
N SER A 676 -3.84 9.23 -33.46
CA SER A 676 -3.93 7.77 -33.56
C SER A 676 -5.16 7.22 -32.83
N ARG A 677 -5.54 6.00 -33.18
CA ARG A 677 -6.66 5.26 -32.57
C ARG A 677 -6.46 3.77 -32.83
N GLU A 678 -7.02 2.94 -31.94
CA GLU A 678 -7.16 1.50 -32.15
C GLU A 678 -8.03 1.20 -33.38
N GLU A 679 -7.41 0.67 -34.44
CA GLU A 679 -8.07 0.37 -35.70
C GLU A 679 -9.01 -0.84 -35.55
N ARG A 680 -10.28 -0.66 -35.95
CA ARG A 680 -11.28 -1.74 -36.04
C ARG A 680 -11.65 -2.06 -37.49
N GLN A 681 -11.40 -1.12 -38.39
CA GLN A 681 -11.52 -1.19 -39.84
C GLN A 681 -10.47 -0.23 -40.42
N GLN A 682 -9.97 -0.47 -41.63
CA GLN A 682 -9.08 0.48 -42.30
C GLN A 682 -9.89 1.73 -42.69
N PRO A 683 -9.51 2.94 -42.22
CA PRO A 683 -10.22 4.16 -42.59
C PRO A 683 -9.95 4.51 -44.06
N LYS A 684 -10.95 5.09 -44.74
CA LYS A 684 -10.86 5.50 -46.16
C LYS A 684 -9.67 6.43 -46.47
N TYR A 685 -9.21 7.18 -45.47
CA TYR A 685 -8.02 8.03 -45.53
C TYR A 685 -7.18 7.84 -44.26
N PRO A 686 -5.84 7.99 -44.31
CA PRO A 686 -4.97 7.80 -43.15
C PRO A 686 -5.35 8.69 -41.95
N ILE A 687 -5.29 8.14 -40.73
CA ILE A 687 -5.70 8.85 -39.51
C ILE A 687 -4.89 10.14 -39.27
N SER A 688 -3.65 10.19 -39.74
CA SER A 688 -2.77 11.37 -39.69
C SER A 688 -3.31 12.60 -40.43
N ARG A 689 -4.26 12.44 -41.38
CA ARG A 689 -4.89 13.58 -42.07
C ARG A 689 -6.10 14.17 -41.35
N TYR A 690 -6.47 13.67 -40.16
CA TYR A 690 -7.57 14.24 -39.35
C TYR A 690 -7.06 15.14 -38.22
N VAL A 691 -5.77 15.50 -38.27
CA VAL A 691 -5.14 16.57 -37.49
C VAL A 691 -4.38 17.50 -38.44
N LEU A 692 -4.40 18.81 -38.16
CA LEU A 692 -3.61 19.83 -38.82
C LEU A 692 -3.01 20.77 -37.77
N LEU A 693 -1.68 20.93 -37.79
CA LEU A 693 -0.99 21.94 -37.00
C LEU A 693 -0.79 23.20 -37.86
N SER A 694 -1.17 24.35 -37.31
CA SER A 694 -0.87 25.69 -37.84
C SER A 694 -0.14 26.50 -36.78
N CYS A 695 0.79 27.37 -37.19
CA CYS A 695 1.63 28.13 -36.27
C CYS A 695 1.77 29.58 -36.76
N ASP A 696 1.31 30.53 -35.95
CA ASP A 696 1.42 31.97 -36.24
C ASP A 696 2.26 32.66 -35.15
N GLU A 697 3.52 32.93 -35.49
CA GLU A 697 4.55 33.40 -34.55
C GLU A 697 4.75 32.44 -33.35
N GLN A 698 4.18 32.77 -32.19
CA GLN A 698 4.21 31.93 -31.00
C GLN A 698 2.89 31.20 -30.76
N GLU A 699 1.79 31.58 -31.42
CA GLU A 699 0.48 30.99 -31.17
C GLU A 699 0.25 29.78 -32.10
N VAL A 700 0.13 28.60 -31.50
CA VAL A 700 0.00 27.32 -32.20
C VAL A 700 -1.45 26.85 -32.09
N THR A 701 -2.02 26.39 -33.20
CA THR A 701 -3.33 25.75 -33.25
C THR A 701 -3.18 24.33 -33.79
N VAL A 702 -3.62 23.34 -33.00
CA VAL A 702 -3.78 21.95 -33.42
C VAL A 702 -5.26 21.70 -33.64
N SER A 703 -5.67 21.75 -34.91
CA SER A 703 -7.04 21.50 -35.34
C SER A 703 -7.25 20.01 -35.57
N VAL A 704 -8.33 19.46 -35.04
CA VAL A 704 -8.72 18.05 -35.17
C VAL A 704 -10.16 17.98 -35.67
N ALA A 705 -10.42 17.11 -36.66
CA ALA A 705 -11.73 16.88 -37.23
C ALA A 705 -11.93 15.37 -37.39
N LEU A 706 -12.63 14.73 -36.45
CA LEU A 706 -12.63 13.27 -36.33
C LEU A 706 -13.55 12.59 -37.38
N PRO A 707 -13.15 11.42 -37.92
CA PRO A 707 -13.89 10.74 -38.99
C PRO A 707 -15.13 9.94 -38.52
N GLU A 708 -15.25 9.64 -37.23
CA GLU A 708 -16.38 8.90 -36.65
C GLU A 708 -16.36 8.96 -35.09
N ALA A 709 -17.37 8.41 -34.43
CA ALA A 709 -17.41 8.26 -32.97
C ALA A 709 -16.32 7.31 -32.46
N GLY A 710 -15.72 7.61 -31.30
CA GLY A 710 -14.65 6.79 -30.74
C GLY A 710 -13.78 7.48 -29.69
N VAL A 711 -12.69 6.82 -29.30
CA VAL A 711 -11.65 7.38 -28.43
C VAL A 711 -10.35 7.43 -29.22
N TYR A 712 -9.70 8.59 -29.24
CA TYR A 712 -8.50 8.88 -30.00
C TYR A 712 -7.40 9.40 -29.08
N ARG A 713 -6.14 9.19 -29.47
CA ARG A 713 -4.96 9.77 -28.87
C ARG A 713 -4.41 10.85 -29.80
N LEU A 714 -4.15 12.04 -29.26
CA LEU A 714 -3.47 13.13 -29.95
C LEU A 714 -2.14 13.36 -29.23
N SER A 715 -1.04 12.89 -29.81
CA SER A 715 0.30 13.12 -29.28
C SER A 715 0.87 14.44 -29.80
N LEU A 716 1.43 15.26 -28.90
CA LEU A 716 2.28 16.39 -29.26
C LEU A 716 3.75 16.01 -29.13
N PHE A 717 4.54 16.37 -30.15
CA PHE A 717 5.99 16.20 -30.18
C PHE A 717 6.65 17.55 -30.44
N GLY A 718 7.88 17.71 -29.96
CA GLY A 718 8.69 18.86 -30.31
C GLY A 718 10.17 18.66 -30.06
N GLY A 719 10.97 19.60 -30.56
CA GLY A 719 12.42 19.63 -30.42
C GLY A 719 12.98 20.99 -30.80
N SER A 720 14.28 21.17 -30.62
CA SER A 720 14.99 22.33 -31.14
C SER A 720 14.95 22.34 -32.66
N ALA A 721 14.96 23.53 -33.29
CA ALA A 721 14.90 23.68 -34.75
C ALA A 721 16.00 22.91 -35.52
N ASN A 722 17.12 22.60 -34.86
CA ASN A 722 18.24 21.84 -35.43
C ASN A 722 18.14 20.31 -35.22
N GLN A 723 17.09 19.79 -34.58
CA GLN A 723 16.90 18.36 -34.31
C GLN A 723 15.93 17.72 -35.32
N THR A 724 16.35 16.65 -35.98
CA THR A 724 15.51 15.88 -36.92
C THR A 724 14.49 14.98 -36.22
N ASN A 725 14.80 14.55 -34.99
CA ASN A 725 13.95 13.67 -34.20
C ASN A 725 13.26 14.52 -33.12
N LEU A 726 11.94 14.64 -33.20
CA LEU A 726 11.13 15.33 -32.20
C LEU A 726 10.89 14.39 -31.00
N SER A 727 11.11 14.89 -29.78
CA SER A 727 10.72 14.20 -28.54
C SER A 727 9.22 14.32 -28.29
N HIS A 728 8.62 13.29 -27.68
CA HIS A 728 7.25 13.37 -27.17
C HIS A 728 7.16 14.34 -25.99
N ILE A 729 6.07 15.12 -25.91
CA ILE A 729 5.84 16.12 -24.85
C ILE A 729 4.64 15.73 -23.97
N CYS A 730 3.50 15.44 -24.58
CA CYS A 730 2.26 15.05 -23.88
C CYS A 730 1.27 14.38 -24.84
N ASP A 731 0.28 13.66 -24.30
CA ASP A 731 -0.88 13.15 -25.06
C ASP A 731 -2.20 13.78 -24.61
N PHE A 732 -3.13 14.02 -25.52
CA PHE A 732 -4.53 14.28 -25.21
C PHE A 732 -5.39 13.07 -25.58
N VAL A 733 -6.39 12.77 -24.76
CA VAL A 733 -7.39 11.73 -25.02
C VAL A 733 -8.68 12.39 -25.47
N LEU A 734 -8.98 12.28 -26.76
CA LEU A 734 -10.17 12.85 -27.38
C LEU A 734 -11.29 11.80 -27.41
N ARG A 735 -12.44 12.13 -26.83
CA ARG A 735 -13.65 11.28 -26.85
C ARG A 735 -14.69 11.93 -27.76
N ASN A 736 -15.01 11.27 -28.88
CA ASN A 736 -16.12 11.66 -29.76
C ASN A 736 -17.34 10.77 -29.49
N HIS A 737 -18.52 11.40 -29.41
CA HIS A 737 -19.81 10.74 -29.26
C HIS A 737 -20.78 11.07 -30.40
N TRP A 738 -20.31 11.80 -31.41
CA TRP A 738 -21.05 12.09 -32.64
C TRP A 738 -20.69 11.06 -33.72
N ASP A 739 -21.70 10.36 -34.23
CA ASP A 739 -21.55 9.31 -35.26
C ASP A 739 -21.33 9.87 -36.68
N GLY A 740 -21.37 11.20 -36.84
CA GLY A 740 -20.96 11.86 -38.08
C GLY A 740 -19.43 11.85 -38.26
N GLY A 741 -19.00 12.04 -39.50
CA GLY A 741 -17.59 12.06 -39.88
C GLY A 741 -17.22 13.29 -40.70
N TRP A 742 -16.10 13.92 -40.34
CA TRP A 742 -15.53 15.02 -41.14
C TRP A 742 -14.66 14.48 -42.28
N PRO A 743 -14.51 15.23 -43.39
CA PRO A 743 -13.45 14.97 -44.35
C PRO A 743 -12.06 15.23 -43.73
N PRO A 744 -11.01 14.53 -44.18
CA PRO A 744 -9.64 14.82 -43.76
C PRO A 744 -9.19 16.22 -44.20
N PHE A 745 -8.24 16.80 -43.46
CA PHE A 745 -7.46 17.97 -43.87
C PHE A 745 -6.61 17.65 -45.11
N PRO A 746 -6.07 18.67 -45.83
CA PRO A 746 -5.07 18.45 -46.86
C PRO A 746 -3.83 17.72 -46.31
N LEU A 747 -3.14 17.00 -47.19
CA LEU A 747 -1.85 16.38 -46.88
C LEU A 747 -0.77 17.48 -46.76
N SER A 748 -0.19 17.65 -45.57
CA SER A 748 0.90 18.58 -45.31
C SER A 748 2.28 17.99 -45.60
N TYR A 749 3.20 18.84 -46.06
CA TYR A 749 4.61 18.51 -46.28
C TYR A 749 5.48 19.18 -45.19
N SER A 750 6.74 18.77 -45.02
CA SER A 750 7.68 19.32 -44.01
C SER A 750 8.03 20.80 -44.18
N THR A 751 7.64 21.37 -45.32
CA THR A 751 7.68 22.80 -45.69
C THR A 751 6.51 23.60 -45.12
N TRP A 752 5.44 22.96 -44.65
CA TRP A 752 4.37 23.57 -43.87
C TRP A 752 4.82 23.70 -42.41
N ASN A 753 5.31 24.89 -42.04
CA ASN A 753 5.98 25.15 -40.77
C ASN A 753 5.65 26.55 -40.20
N GLU A 754 6.55 27.14 -39.42
CA GLU A 754 6.32 28.41 -38.70
C GLU A 754 5.87 29.55 -39.62
N GLY A 755 4.74 30.19 -39.29
CA GLY A 755 4.12 31.22 -40.12
C GLY A 755 3.28 30.69 -41.28
N CYS A 756 2.94 29.39 -41.30
CA CYS A 756 1.95 28.78 -42.18
C CYS A 756 0.63 28.54 -41.42
N VAL A 757 -0.48 29.08 -41.95
CA VAL A 757 -1.84 28.92 -41.40
C VAL A 757 -2.85 28.80 -42.53
N LEU A 758 -3.67 27.76 -42.51
CA LEU A 758 -4.74 27.52 -43.50
C LEU A 758 -6.08 27.96 -42.92
N TYR A 759 -6.81 28.82 -43.65
CA TYR A 759 -8.15 29.25 -43.27
C TYR A 759 -9.20 28.63 -44.21
N GLU A 760 -8.98 28.75 -45.52
CA GLU A 760 -9.84 28.14 -46.55
C GLU A 760 -9.00 27.50 -47.67
N PRO A 761 -9.42 26.36 -48.26
CA PRO A 761 -10.45 25.45 -47.76
C PRO A 761 -9.91 24.59 -46.61
N SER A 762 -10.67 24.38 -45.54
CA SER A 762 -10.26 23.53 -44.42
C SER A 762 -10.29 22.03 -44.76
N ALA A 763 -11.22 21.62 -45.62
CA ALA A 763 -11.30 20.24 -46.12
C ALA A 763 -10.23 19.96 -47.17
N GLY A 764 -9.52 18.84 -47.01
CA GLY A 764 -8.57 18.29 -47.96
C GLY A 764 -9.18 17.45 -49.09
N LEU A 765 -10.51 17.39 -49.16
CA LEU A 765 -11.29 16.79 -50.24
C LEU A 765 -12.12 17.91 -50.88
N LEU A 766 -12.01 18.07 -52.20
CA LEU A 766 -12.67 19.12 -52.97
C LEU A 766 -13.57 18.51 -54.06
N GLU A 767 -14.72 19.11 -54.32
CA GLU A 767 -15.62 18.65 -55.38
C GLU A 767 -15.05 18.97 -56.77
N PRO A 768 -15.19 18.08 -57.77
CA PRO A 768 -14.74 18.34 -59.14
C PRO A 768 -15.54 19.46 -59.79
N MET A 769 -14.93 20.16 -60.75
CA MET A 769 -15.52 21.28 -61.49
C MET A 769 -16.06 22.43 -60.62
N SER A 770 -15.64 22.53 -59.36
CA SER A 770 -16.08 23.56 -58.42
C SER A 770 -15.09 24.72 -58.32
N LYS A 771 -15.59 25.92 -58.04
CA LYS A 771 -14.76 27.05 -57.60
C LYS A 771 -14.53 26.93 -56.09
N VAL A 772 -13.27 26.95 -55.68
CA VAL A 772 -12.85 26.88 -54.28
C VAL A 772 -12.00 28.10 -53.95
N ARG A 773 -12.35 28.84 -52.90
CA ARG A 773 -11.53 29.92 -52.37
C ARG A 773 -10.40 29.34 -51.53
N PHE A 774 -9.18 29.76 -51.86
CA PHE A 774 -8.00 29.54 -51.04
C PHE A 774 -7.73 30.83 -50.25
N CYS A 775 -7.52 30.68 -48.94
CA CYS A 775 -7.15 31.75 -48.01
C CYS A 775 -6.11 31.18 -47.03
N VAL A 776 -4.86 31.62 -47.18
CA VAL A 776 -3.72 31.02 -46.49
C VAL A 776 -2.67 32.07 -46.08
N LYS A 777 -2.17 31.98 -44.85
CA LYS A 777 -1.01 32.74 -44.38
C LYS A 777 0.24 31.92 -44.71
N VAL A 778 1.18 32.50 -45.43
CA VAL A 778 2.51 31.90 -45.68
C VAL A 778 3.55 33.00 -45.49
N ARG A 779 4.11 33.08 -44.28
CA ARG A 779 5.10 34.10 -43.93
C ARG A 779 6.36 33.92 -44.78
N ARG A 780 7.03 35.03 -45.10
CA ARG A 780 8.28 35.09 -45.89
C ARG A 780 8.19 34.60 -47.34
N ALA A 781 7.06 34.05 -47.82
CA ALA A 781 6.87 33.71 -49.22
C ALA A 781 6.97 34.95 -50.12
N LYS A 782 7.61 34.80 -51.29
CA LYS A 782 7.59 35.78 -52.39
C LYS A 782 6.33 35.65 -53.24
N GLU A 783 5.83 34.43 -53.39
CA GLU A 783 4.70 34.07 -54.23
C GLU A 783 4.08 32.77 -53.70
N VAL A 784 2.75 32.65 -53.77
CA VAL A 784 2.00 31.44 -53.44
C VAL A 784 1.09 31.08 -54.61
N ILE A 785 1.09 29.82 -55.02
CA ILE A 785 0.42 29.31 -56.22
C ILE A 785 -0.34 28.03 -55.87
N VAL A 786 -1.55 27.89 -56.40
CA VAL A 786 -2.26 26.59 -56.46
C VAL A 786 -2.03 25.97 -57.83
N ILE A 787 -1.37 24.82 -57.83
CA ILE A 787 -1.03 24.01 -58.99
C ILE A 787 -2.15 22.98 -59.21
N GLY A 788 -2.91 23.16 -60.28
CA GLY A 788 -3.92 22.21 -60.77
C GLY A 788 -3.75 21.99 -62.28
N GLN A 789 -4.86 21.86 -63.02
CA GLN A 789 -4.83 21.89 -64.49
C GLN A 789 -4.28 23.22 -65.01
N ASN A 790 -4.66 24.32 -64.35
CA ASN A 790 -4.09 25.64 -64.52
C ASN A 790 -3.34 26.03 -63.24
N HIS A 791 -2.26 26.81 -63.35
CA HIS A 791 -1.54 27.35 -62.20
C HIS A 791 -2.16 28.70 -61.80
N THR A 792 -2.80 28.78 -60.63
CA THR A 792 -3.44 30.02 -60.15
C THR A 792 -2.57 30.67 -59.10
N LYS A 793 -2.06 31.88 -59.37
CA LYS A 793 -1.32 32.69 -58.41
C LYS A 793 -2.30 33.32 -57.42
N LEU A 794 -2.02 33.21 -56.12
CA LEU A 794 -2.82 33.87 -55.09
C LEU A 794 -2.37 35.34 -54.94
N THR A 795 -3.31 36.22 -54.60
CA THR A 795 -3.06 37.65 -54.37
C THR A 795 -2.76 37.88 -52.89
N ARG A 796 -1.68 38.59 -52.58
CA ARG A 796 -1.33 38.95 -51.19
C ARG A 796 -2.07 40.20 -50.75
N ASN A 797 -2.94 40.06 -49.76
CA ASN A 797 -3.52 41.17 -49.01
C ASN A 797 -2.42 41.83 -48.15
N GLN A 798 -2.25 43.14 -48.27
CA GLN A 798 -1.18 43.87 -47.58
C GLN A 798 -1.49 44.15 -46.11
N GLU A 799 -2.76 44.22 -45.73
CA GLU A 799 -3.18 44.49 -44.35
C GLU A 799 -3.16 43.21 -43.51
N SER A 800 -3.84 42.16 -43.97
CA SER A 800 -3.94 40.88 -43.25
C SER A 800 -2.73 39.96 -43.45
N GLN A 801 -1.83 40.28 -44.39
CA GLN A 801 -0.70 39.44 -44.83
C GLN A 801 -1.10 38.05 -45.37
N MET A 802 -2.38 37.89 -45.72
CA MET A 802 -2.97 36.66 -46.28
C MET A 802 -2.74 36.56 -47.79
N TRP A 803 -2.70 35.33 -48.31
CA TRP A 803 -2.75 35.01 -49.73
C TRP A 803 -4.13 34.45 -50.08
N GLU A 804 -4.82 35.09 -51.01
CA GLU A 804 -6.22 34.81 -51.35
C GLU A 804 -6.44 34.62 -52.86
N GLY A 805 -7.39 33.75 -53.23
CA GLY A 805 -7.85 33.61 -54.62
C GLY A 805 -8.85 32.47 -54.82
N GLU A 806 -9.68 32.57 -55.85
CA GLU A 806 -10.52 31.46 -56.31
C GLU A 806 -9.78 30.55 -57.30
N VAL A 807 -9.93 29.24 -57.15
CA VAL A 807 -9.34 28.24 -58.03
C VAL A 807 -10.43 27.27 -58.50
N LEU A 808 -10.48 26.97 -59.80
CA LEU A 808 -11.34 25.93 -60.34
C LEU A 808 -10.66 24.56 -60.16
N THR A 809 -11.31 23.61 -59.50
CA THR A 809 -10.74 22.27 -59.24
C THR A 809 -10.58 21.42 -60.50
N ALA A 810 -11.41 21.68 -61.52
CA ALA A 810 -11.48 20.92 -62.76
C ALA A 810 -11.65 19.40 -62.48
N THR A 811 -10.99 18.54 -63.26
CA THR A 811 -11.03 17.07 -63.13
C THR A 811 -9.65 16.45 -62.85
N VAL A 812 -8.66 17.26 -62.48
CA VAL A 812 -7.34 16.77 -62.04
C VAL A 812 -7.45 16.05 -60.69
N PRO A 813 -6.69 14.98 -60.42
CA PRO A 813 -6.86 14.18 -59.20
C PRO A 813 -6.47 14.91 -57.92
N HIS A 814 -5.58 15.91 -58.01
CA HIS A 814 -5.10 16.68 -56.86
C HIS A 814 -4.86 18.15 -57.23
N LEU A 815 -5.04 19.04 -56.25
CA LEU A 815 -4.49 20.41 -56.28
C LEU A 815 -3.35 20.51 -55.26
N LYS A 816 -2.25 21.19 -55.64
CA LYS A 816 -1.09 21.40 -54.76
C LYS A 816 -0.90 22.87 -54.48
N LEU A 817 -1.02 23.28 -53.22
CA LEU A 817 -0.58 24.61 -52.79
C LEU A 817 0.94 24.60 -52.68
N ALA A 818 1.61 25.56 -53.31
CA ALA A 818 3.07 25.69 -53.30
C ALA A 818 3.48 27.16 -53.14
N ALA A 819 4.69 27.39 -52.62
CA ALA A 819 5.25 28.72 -52.41
C ALA A 819 6.71 28.83 -52.84
N SER A 820 7.16 30.03 -53.19
CA SER A 820 8.57 30.34 -53.40
C SER A 820 9.13 31.19 -52.25
N PHE A 821 10.33 30.83 -51.77
CA PHE A 821 10.98 31.50 -50.63
C PHE A 821 12.28 32.20 -51.03
N PRO A 822 12.67 33.30 -50.35
CA PRO A 822 13.95 33.97 -50.58
C PRO A 822 15.15 33.03 -50.40
N GLY A 823 16.13 33.11 -51.31
CA GLY A 823 17.37 32.33 -51.26
C GLY A 823 17.36 31.04 -52.10
N LYS A 824 16.20 30.56 -52.57
CA LYS A 824 16.13 29.47 -53.55
C LYS A 824 16.30 29.96 -55.00
N ALA A 825 16.68 29.05 -55.88
CA ALA A 825 16.81 29.30 -57.32
C ALA A 825 15.49 29.82 -57.92
N ASN A 826 15.58 30.72 -58.90
CA ASN A 826 14.43 31.46 -59.40
C ASN A 826 13.42 30.49 -60.07
N GLY A 827 12.17 30.47 -59.58
CA GLY A 827 11.13 29.55 -60.04
C GLY A 827 11.05 28.20 -59.28
N MET A 828 11.93 27.93 -58.31
CA MET A 828 11.78 26.75 -57.46
C MET A 828 10.61 26.93 -56.47
N LEU A 829 9.59 26.07 -56.59
CA LEU A 829 8.40 26.04 -55.74
C LEU A 829 8.45 24.88 -54.77
N ASP A 830 8.26 25.16 -53.48
CA ASP A 830 8.06 24.16 -52.44
C ASP A 830 6.57 23.83 -52.34
N ILE A 831 6.18 22.57 -52.53
CA ILE A 831 4.81 22.12 -52.23
C ILE A 831 4.61 22.20 -50.72
N LEU A 832 3.54 22.85 -50.28
CA LEU A 832 3.15 23.04 -48.88
C LEU A 832 2.06 22.07 -48.46
N LEU A 833 0.97 22.02 -49.25
CA LEU A 833 -0.23 21.23 -49.00
C LEU A 833 -0.69 20.55 -50.30
N CYS A 834 -1.29 19.37 -50.19
CA CYS A 834 -1.97 18.69 -51.30
C CYS A 834 -3.42 18.34 -50.92
N PHE A 835 -4.35 18.71 -51.80
CA PHE A 835 -5.79 18.50 -51.69
C PHE A 835 -6.20 17.47 -52.76
N ASP A 836 -7.10 16.56 -52.43
CA ASP A 836 -7.64 15.60 -53.40
C ASP A 836 -8.92 16.13 -54.01
N VAL A 837 -9.10 15.96 -55.33
CA VAL A 837 -10.36 16.25 -56.00
C VAL A 837 -11.15 14.95 -56.12
N LEU A 838 -12.42 14.96 -55.73
CA LEU A 838 -13.28 13.79 -55.83
C LEU A 838 -13.56 13.45 -57.30
N LYS A 839 -13.63 12.15 -57.61
CA LYS A 839 -13.97 11.70 -58.96
C LYS A 839 -15.44 12.01 -59.24
N THR A 840 -15.71 12.63 -60.39
CA THR A 840 -17.07 12.77 -60.94
C THR A 840 -17.76 11.40 -60.97
N PRO A 841 -19.00 11.26 -60.46
CA PRO A 841 -19.75 10.02 -60.58
C PRO A 841 -19.91 9.59 -62.04
N ASN A 842 -19.74 8.29 -62.32
CA ASN A 842 -19.98 7.72 -63.65
C ASN A 842 -21.47 7.84 -64.00
N GLY A 843 -21.84 8.93 -64.67
CA GLY A 843 -23.23 9.26 -64.97
C GLY A 843 -23.47 10.66 -65.55
N MET A 844 -22.52 11.60 -65.41
CA MET A 844 -22.55 12.89 -66.11
C MET A 844 -21.51 12.91 -67.24
N ARG A 845 -22.01 12.84 -68.47
CA ARG A 845 -21.31 13.10 -69.74
C ARG A 845 -22.26 13.89 -70.64
#